data_AF-A0A1E4RLS9-F1
#
_entry.id   AF-A0A1E4RLS9-F1
#
_cell.length_a   1.000
_cell.length_b   1.000
_cell.length_c   1.000
_cell.angle_alpha   90.00
_cell.angle_beta   90.00
_cell.angle_gamma   90.00
#
_symmetry.space_group_name_H-M   'P 1'
#
loop_
_entity.id
_entity.type
_entity.pdbx_description
1 polymer ?
#
loop_
_entity_poly.entity_id
_entity_poly.type
_entity_poly.pdbx_seq_one_letter_code
_entity_poly.pdbx_strand_id
1 'polypeptide(L)'
;MSVEVKSLLSILSHVSHGYVGNRAMVFPFQFSGWDVDSINTTDYLNHPGYRKFKGKPTSAELITDLFLGLKDIVDFNEEYEIILTGYSPNDLILEIIYQQVMSIYNNSNKKKPVWIVDPVLGDNGKLYVPDTVVPIYEKILASGEVNLITPNQFEFEVLSGGKKIRDWDSLKLAIEAFESKYNIPNFVISSIIIEDKMYSLGYLHQKLFIVPIEQIDCNFNGCGDVFTSLLTNAYYNNQYQLTPQVLTLVLIKLNKILHHSLEQEHLKIGGEIKDIKLVKDIRIISLRHVLLEDESNNPLLSKVIKHIYHHGAGEKNYRVHRRLDITPEFISNQPDDIEVEDIESEDLQAIYNGMDWPKVHWGKNPWTIDLNIKHAPGLAKRLKERHTPNFIELYLEYAMRIRGNPSLLNKIGLEWDPEEEIRIPDMKDRDTIVNLATISLNAYVRFPQNKEEKKKLDWIDVGGWEPDEKHDDINFGWEDIGLRGHIFVNEEDKIVVIGIKGTLGAGLPGGGSDETGNNDKTNDNLLFLCCCARVSYMWTTVCDCYEKTYTCNQDCLEKELMRKDRYYQATIDLYKNVSSIYSTEEYEIWVTGHSLGGALASLLGRTFGLPAVAFEAPGEMLAMKRLHLPQAPGIPKHKENIWHIGNTADPIYMGVCNGALSSCNVAGYAMETACHTGKVCVYDVVTDKGWRVNLLNHRIHTVIDDIILTYNETAACVEQPPCRDCFNWRYSSHDDNEPDPPKLPNPLKPRPPSTTASTTITSSTTTSATSSTEPTKKCLERTWYGWCKKWQDD
;
A
#
# COMPACT_ATOMS: atom_id res chain seq x y z
N MET A 1 36.12 4.99 19.25
CA MET A 1 35.44 3.72 18.95
C MET A 1 36.31 3.00 17.94
N SER A 2 36.87 1.84 18.30
CA SER A 2 37.51 0.97 17.33
C SER A 2 36.44 0.54 16.33
N VAL A 3 36.60 0.88 15.05
CA VAL A 3 35.78 0.30 13.99
C VAL A 3 36.20 -1.17 13.95
N GLU A 4 35.30 -2.07 14.32
CA GLU A 4 35.52 -3.50 14.17
C GLU A 4 35.58 -3.79 12.67
N VAL A 5 36.77 -4.16 12.18
CA VAL A 5 37.00 -4.43 10.76
C VAL A 5 36.58 -5.86 10.50
N LYS A 6 35.66 -6.06 9.55
CA LYS A 6 35.21 -7.39 9.12
C LYS A 6 36.12 -7.91 8.01
N SER A 7 36.67 -9.11 8.16
CA SER A 7 37.63 -9.68 7.21
C SER A 7 37.02 -10.84 6.41
N LEU A 8 37.36 -10.93 5.12
CA LEU A 8 36.91 -11.96 4.18
C LEU A 8 38.09 -12.52 3.39
N LEU A 9 38.15 -13.85 3.25
CA LEU A 9 39.08 -14.52 2.35
C LEU A 9 38.39 -14.92 1.04
N SER A 10 38.85 -14.37 -0.08
CA SER A 10 38.27 -14.55 -1.41
C SER A 10 39.16 -15.38 -2.33
N ILE A 11 38.70 -16.58 -2.70
CA ILE A 11 39.43 -17.54 -3.53
C ILE A 11 38.70 -17.71 -4.87
N LEU A 12 39.03 -16.87 -5.85
CA LEU A 12 38.38 -16.79 -7.16
C LEU A 12 39.38 -16.52 -8.30
N SER A 13 38.89 -16.49 -9.53
CA SER A 13 39.67 -16.08 -10.69
C SER A 13 40.14 -14.62 -10.63
N HIS A 14 41.22 -14.30 -11.34
CA HIS A 14 41.67 -12.92 -11.54
C HIS A 14 41.94 -12.63 -13.02
N VAL A 15 41.59 -11.41 -13.44
CA VAL A 15 41.85 -10.90 -14.78
C VAL A 15 42.52 -9.52 -14.75
N SER A 16 43.44 -9.27 -15.67
CA SER A 16 44.10 -7.97 -15.85
C SER A 16 43.22 -6.92 -16.54
N HIS A 17 42.18 -7.33 -17.26
CA HIS A 17 41.22 -6.47 -17.98
C HIS A 17 39.80 -7.05 -17.91
N GLY A 18 38.81 -6.16 -17.71
CA GLY A 18 37.41 -6.51 -17.47
C GLY A 18 37.08 -6.74 -16.00
N TYR A 19 35.84 -7.15 -15.72
CA TYR A 19 35.33 -7.39 -14.35
C TYR A 19 34.69 -8.76 -14.26
N VAL A 20 35.45 -9.74 -13.76
CA VAL A 20 35.00 -11.06 -13.32
C VAL A 20 35.84 -11.52 -12.11
N GLY A 21 35.36 -12.51 -11.37
CA GLY A 21 36.05 -13.09 -10.21
C GLY A 21 36.46 -12.05 -9.17
N ASN A 22 37.66 -12.18 -8.60
CA ASN A 22 38.19 -11.27 -7.58
C ASN A 22 38.21 -9.80 -8.06
N ARG A 23 38.37 -9.55 -9.36
CA ARG A 23 38.32 -8.16 -9.88
C ARG A 23 36.93 -7.55 -9.84
N ALA A 24 35.87 -8.35 -9.94
CA ALA A 24 34.49 -7.90 -9.79
C ALA A 24 34.04 -7.85 -8.33
N MET A 25 34.57 -8.71 -7.45
CA MET A 25 34.08 -8.88 -6.08
C MET A 25 34.84 -8.11 -5.01
N VAL A 26 36.17 -7.99 -5.13
CA VAL A 26 37.01 -7.35 -4.10
C VAL A 26 36.64 -5.88 -3.91
N PHE A 27 36.38 -5.15 -5.01
CA PHE A 27 36.01 -3.73 -4.92
C PHE A 27 34.67 -3.50 -4.19
N PRO A 28 33.56 -4.19 -4.54
CA PRO A 28 32.34 -4.15 -3.74
C PRO A 28 32.55 -4.38 -2.25
N PHE A 29 33.29 -5.42 -1.87
CA PHE A 29 33.57 -5.72 -0.47
C PHE A 29 34.38 -4.63 0.21
N GLN A 30 35.51 -4.21 -0.36
CA GLN A 30 36.35 -3.16 0.20
C GLN A 30 35.58 -1.84 0.35
N PHE A 31 34.77 -1.48 -0.64
CA PHE A 31 33.96 -0.28 -0.59
C PHE A 31 32.86 -0.37 0.48
N SER A 32 32.35 -1.57 0.76
CA SER A 32 31.42 -1.88 1.86
C SER A 32 32.09 -2.11 3.23
N GLY A 33 33.38 -1.78 3.36
CA GLY A 33 34.10 -1.79 4.63
C GLY A 33 34.67 -3.14 5.07
N TRP A 34 34.86 -4.07 4.12
CA TRP A 34 35.56 -5.33 4.39
C TRP A 34 37.06 -5.20 4.17
N ASP A 35 37.85 -5.84 5.03
CA ASP A 35 39.22 -6.23 4.68
C ASP A 35 39.16 -7.53 3.88
N VAL A 36 39.85 -7.57 2.73
CA VAL A 36 39.71 -8.66 1.77
C VAL A 36 41.06 -9.20 1.37
N ASP A 37 41.37 -10.39 1.87
CA ASP A 37 42.49 -11.18 1.39
C ASP A 37 42.04 -11.99 0.17
N SER A 38 42.88 -12.01 -0.87
CA SER A 38 42.53 -12.66 -2.13
C SER A 38 43.58 -13.66 -2.60
N ILE A 39 43.15 -14.90 -2.83
CA ILE A 39 43.95 -15.94 -3.48
C ILE A 39 43.40 -16.12 -4.89
N ASN A 40 44.21 -15.78 -5.89
CA ASN A 40 43.78 -15.81 -7.28
C ASN A 40 44.03 -17.20 -7.90
N THR A 41 42.97 -17.88 -8.35
CA THR A 41 43.05 -19.21 -8.98
C THR A 41 43.60 -19.17 -10.40
N THR A 42 43.63 -17.99 -11.01
CA THR A 42 44.11 -17.73 -12.36
C THR A 42 44.79 -16.38 -12.42
N ASP A 43 45.68 -16.19 -13.39
CA ASP A 43 46.17 -14.87 -13.78
C ASP A 43 46.00 -14.71 -15.30
N TYR A 44 44.80 -14.31 -15.69
CA TYR A 44 44.39 -14.14 -17.08
C TYR A 44 44.43 -12.69 -17.52
N LEU A 45 44.56 -12.45 -18.83
CA LEU A 45 44.46 -11.11 -19.40
C LEU A 45 43.04 -10.57 -19.28
N ASN A 46 42.03 -11.38 -19.64
CA ASN A 46 40.63 -10.99 -19.70
C ASN A 46 39.73 -12.24 -19.68
N HIS A 47 38.43 -12.08 -19.41
CA HIS A 47 37.47 -13.18 -19.50
C HIS A 47 37.24 -13.61 -20.97
N PRO A 48 36.73 -14.84 -21.22
CA PRO A 48 36.58 -15.39 -22.58
C PRO A 48 35.71 -14.57 -23.55
N GLY A 49 34.83 -13.69 -23.05
CA GLY A 49 33.92 -12.87 -23.86
C GLY A 49 34.60 -11.90 -24.85
N TYR A 50 35.90 -11.65 -24.70
CA TYR A 50 36.71 -10.84 -25.61
C TYR A 50 37.21 -11.58 -26.86
N ARG A 51 37.00 -12.90 -26.98
CA ARG A 51 37.49 -13.81 -28.06
C ARG A 51 39.02 -13.96 -28.17
N LYS A 52 39.80 -12.99 -27.67
CA LYS A 52 41.26 -13.11 -27.47
C LYS A 52 41.51 -13.45 -26.01
N PHE A 53 42.41 -14.41 -25.75
CA PHE A 53 42.65 -14.91 -24.40
C PHE A 53 44.14 -15.21 -24.19
N LYS A 54 44.69 -14.77 -23.06
CA LYS A 54 46.09 -14.94 -22.64
C LYS A 54 46.16 -15.10 -21.12
N GLY A 55 47.27 -15.63 -20.63
CA GLY A 55 47.52 -15.89 -19.21
C GLY A 55 47.46 -17.38 -18.89
N LYS A 56 47.49 -17.72 -17.59
CA LYS A 56 47.58 -19.11 -17.13
C LYS A 56 46.82 -19.32 -15.82
N PRO A 57 46.34 -20.55 -15.55
CA PRO A 57 45.99 -20.98 -14.19
C PRO A 57 47.14 -20.73 -13.22
N THR A 58 46.82 -20.39 -11.98
CA THR A 58 47.80 -20.39 -10.88
C THR A 58 48.21 -21.84 -10.60
N SER A 59 49.48 -22.09 -10.27
CA SER A 59 49.91 -23.47 -10.01
C SER A 59 49.39 -23.97 -8.65
N ALA A 60 49.19 -25.28 -8.57
CA ALA A 60 48.80 -25.98 -7.35
C ALA A 60 49.75 -25.68 -6.17
N GLU A 61 51.05 -25.65 -6.45
CA GLU A 61 52.10 -25.38 -5.47
C GLU A 61 51.98 -23.96 -4.93
N LEU A 62 51.80 -22.97 -5.81
CA LEU A 62 51.67 -21.57 -5.38
C LEU A 62 50.41 -21.34 -4.53
N ILE A 63 49.28 -21.95 -4.88
CA ILE A 63 48.07 -21.86 -4.05
C ILE A 63 48.32 -22.48 -2.67
N THR A 64 48.98 -23.64 -2.63
CA THR A 64 49.34 -24.30 -1.37
C THR A 64 50.28 -23.43 -0.52
N ASP A 65 51.32 -22.86 -1.13
CA ASP A 65 52.28 -21.98 -0.46
C ASP A 65 51.61 -20.74 0.12
N LEU A 66 50.67 -20.13 -0.62
CA LEU A 66 49.90 -18.97 -0.15
C LEU A 66 49.00 -19.33 1.04
N PHE A 67 48.32 -20.48 1.00
CA PHE A 67 47.50 -20.94 2.13
C PHE A 67 48.33 -21.23 3.37
N LEU A 68 49.47 -21.93 3.21
CA LEU A 68 50.35 -22.24 4.33
C LEU A 68 50.98 -20.97 4.91
N GLY A 69 51.49 -20.08 4.05
CA GLY A 69 52.05 -18.80 4.48
C GLY A 69 51.02 -17.94 5.21
N LEU A 70 49.76 -17.93 4.77
CA LEU A 70 48.68 -17.23 5.46
C LEU A 70 48.36 -17.85 6.82
N LYS A 71 48.34 -19.19 6.92
CA LYS A 71 48.16 -19.92 8.20
C LYS A 71 49.27 -19.67 9.21
N ASP A 72 50.48 -19.36 8.74
CA ASP A 72 51.61 -19.05 9.62
C ASP A 72 51.50 -17.67 10.28
N ILE A 73 50.72 -16.76 9.70
CA ILE A 73 50.60 -15.36 10.17
C ILE A 73 49.22 -14.97 10.69
N VAL A 74 48.17 -15.75 10.37
CA VAL A 74 46.76 -15.46 10.69
C VAL A 74 46.07 -16.72 11.21
N ASP A 75 45.31 -16.60 12.31
CA ASP A 75 44.33 -17.63 12.71
C ASP A 75 43.02 -17.39 11.96
N PHE A 76 42.73 -18.26 10.98
CA PHE A 76 41.55 -18.14 10.12
C PHE A 76 40.24 -18.16 10.91
N ASN A 77 40.20 -18.81 12.08
CA ASN A 77 38.99 -18.91 12.90
C ASN A 77 38.74 -17.66 13.75
N GLU A 78 39.76 -16.82 13.95
CA GLU A 78 39.66 -15.57 14.69
C GLU A 78 39.59 -14.35 13.76
N GLU A 79 40.27 -14.40 12.61
CA GLU A 79 40.37 -13.28 11.68
C GLU A 79 39.20 -13.20 10.70
N TYR A 80 38.86 -14.30 10.03
CA TYR A 80 37.89 -14.26 8.93
C TYR A 80 36.46 -14.51 9.41
N GLU A 81 35.56 -13.63 9.00
CA GLU A 81 34.12 -13.86 9.12
C GLU A 81 33.63 -14.80 8.01
N ILE A 82 34.18 -14.65 6.81
CA ILE A 82 33.73 -15.35 5.59
C ILE A 82 34.92 -15.90 4.81
N ILE A 83 34.78 -17.15 4.35
CA ILE A 83 35.59 -17.73 3.27
C ILE A 83 34.68 -17.86 2.05
N LEU A 84 35.07 -17.24 0.95
CA LEU A 84 34.33 -17.23 -0.31
C LEU A 84 35.14 -17.95 -1.39
N THR A 85 34.58 -19.02 -1.95
CA THR A 85 35.21 -19.79 -3.02
C THR A 85 34.36 -19.72 -4.28
N GLY A 86 34.99 -19.46 -5.42
CA GLY A 86 34.30 -19.38 -6.71
C GLY A 86 35.04 -20.13 -7.81
N TYR A 87 35.12 -19.53 -9.01
CA TYR A 87 35.74 -20.15 -10.19
C TYR A 87 37.10 -20.81 -9.93
N SER A 88 37.22 -22.07 -10.35
CA SER A 88 38.48 -22.80 -10.49
C SER A 88 38.70 -23.27 -11.93
N PRO A 89 39.91 -23.12 -12.50
CA PRO A 89 40.18 -23.50 -13.89
C PRO A 89 40.32 -25.01 -14.12
N ASN A 90 40.52 -25.82 -13.07
CA ASN A 90 40.60 -27.28 -13.15
C ASN A 90 40.34 -27.94 -11.78
N ASP A 91 40.18 -29.26 -11.82
CA ASP A 91 39.89 -30.13 -10.68
C ASP A 91 41.03 -30.19 -9.66
N LEU A 92 42.29 -30.19 -10.12
CA LEU A 92 43.45 -30.21 -9.23
C LEU A 92 43.49 -28.99 -8.29
N ILE A 93 43.28 -27.79 -8.85
CA ILE A 93 43.27 -26.55 -8.06
C ILE A 93 42.08 -26.53 -7.10
N LEU A 94 40.90 -26.95 -7.56
CA LEU A 94 39.70 -26.97 -6.72
C LEU A 94 39.82 -27.98 -5.57
N GLU A 95 40.43 -29.14 -5.83
CA GLU A 95 40.69 -30.16 -4.81
C GLU A 95 41.68 -29.66 -3.75
N ILE A 96 42.71 -28.90 -4.14
CA ILE A 96 43.63 -28.26 -3.18
C ILE A 96 42.90 -27.22 -2.35
N ILE A 97 42.07 -26.38 -2.96
CA ILE A 97 41.26 -25.39 -2.24
C ILE A 97 40.36 -26.12 -1.23
N TYR A 98 39.65 -27.16 -1.64
CA TYR A 98 38.84 -28.00 -0.75
C TYR A 98 39.65 -28.55 0.43
N GLN A 99 40.82 -29.14 0.18
CA GLN A 99 41.69 -29.69 1.23
C GLN A 99 42.18 -28.61 2.21
N GLN A 100 42.61 -27.46 1.70
CA GLN A 100 43.09 -26.35 2.53
C GLN A 100 41.97 -25.74 3.36
N VAL A 101 40.79 -25.52 2.76
CA VAL A 101 39.62 -25.01 3.47
C VAL A 101 39.18 -26.01 4.54
N MET A 102 38.97 -27.29 4.21
CA MET A 102 38.59 -28.32 5.19
C MET A 102 39.58 -28.48 6.34
N SER A 103 40.88 -28.28 6.10
CA SER A 103 41.87 -28.31 7.18
C SER A 103 41.68 -27.18 8.21
N ILE A 104 41.06 -26.06 7.84
CA ILE A 104 40.69 -24.98 8.76
C ILE A 104 39.50 -25.43 9.62
N TYR A 105 38.47 -26.00 9.00
CA TYR A 105 37.26 -26.49 9.69
C TYR A 105 37.55 -27.66 10.64
N ASN A 106 38.41 -28.61 10.23
CA ASN A 106 38.76 -29.78 11.03
C ASN A 106 39.61 -29.44 12.28
N ASN A 107 40.33 -28.32 12.26
CA ASN A 107 41.21 -27.89 13.35
C ASN A 107 40.55 -26.85 14.27
N SER A 108 39.29 -26.45 14.01
CA SER A 108 38.61 -25.41 14.79
C SER A 108 37.85 -26.00 15.98
N ASN A 109 38.17 -25.50 17.19
CA ASN A 109 37.43 -25.78 18.43
C ASN A 109 36.63 -24.56 18.94
N LYS A 110 36.55 -23.48 18.15
CA LYS A 110 35.92 -22.20 18.54
C LYS A 110 34.83 -21.79 17.53
N LYS A 111 35.05 -20.68 16.82
CA LYS A 111 34.23 -20.11 15.74
C LYS A 111 34.77 -20.63 14.41
N LYS A 112 33.87 -20.98 13.49
CA LYS A 112 34.22 -21.31 12.10
C LYS A 112 33.79 -20.14 11.22
N PRO A 113 34.61 -19.71 10.23
CA PRO A 113 34.17 -18.73 9.24
C PRO A 113 32.99 -19.29 8.45
N VAL A 114 32.12 -18.41 7.97
CA VAL A 114 31.01 -18.79 7.10
C VAL A 114 31.55 -19.11 5.72
N TRP A 115 31.29 -20.33 5.21
CA TRP A 115 31.72 -20.73 3.87
C TRP A 115 30.63 -20.46 2.85
N ILE A 116 30.92 -19.55 1.92
CA ILE A 116 30.06 -19.23 0.77
C ILE A 116 30.71 -19.80 -0.50
N VAL A 117 29.90 -20.49 -1.31
CA VAL A 117 30.35 -21.14 -2.54
C VAL A 117 29.59 -20.60 -3.74
N ASP A 118 30.32 -20.02 -4.69
CA ASP A 118 29.82 -19.70 -6.03
C ASP A 118 30.26 -20.81 -7.00
N PRO A 119 29.40 -21.77 -7.36
CA PRO A 119 29.79 -22.96 -8.11
C PRO A 119 29.90 -22.66 -9.61
N VAL A 120 30.86 -21.81 -10.00
CA VAL A 120 31.02 -21.32 -11.37
C VAL A 120 31.39 -22.48 -12.32
N LEU A 121 30.38 -23.13 -12.88
CA LEU A 121 30.52 -24.29 -13.77
C LEU A 121 30.24 -23.91 -15.22
N GLY A 122 29.25 -23.04 -15.44
CA GLY A 122 28.74 -22.78 -16.77
C GLY A 122 27.45 -21.99 -16.75
N ASP A 123 26.99 -21.62 -17.94
CA ASP A 123 25.74 -20.90 -18.12
C ASP A 123 25.21 -21.17 -19.54
N ASN A 124 23.93 -20.86 -19.81
CA ASN A 124 23.27 -21.09 -21.09
C ASN A 124 23.40 -22.54 -21.61
N GLY A 125 23.36 -23.51 -20.70
CA GLY A 125 23.41 -24.94 -21.05
C GLY A 125 24.79 -25.50 -21.37
N LYS A 126 25.88 -24.76 -21.12
CA LYS A 126 27.25 -25.17 -21.45
C LYS A 126 28.20 -24.95 -20.28
N LEU A 127 29.05 -25.94 -20.03
CA LEU A 127 30.16 -25.82 -19.07
C LEU A 127 31.27 -24.92 -19.63
N TYR A 128 31.83 -24.07 -18.75
CA TYR A 128 33.01 -23.25 -19.00
C TYR A 128 34.29 -23.91 -18.46
N VAL A 129 34.13 -24.89 -17.57
CA VAL A 129 35.20 -25.65 -16.93
C VAL A 129 35.23 -27.09 -17.44
N PRO A 130 36.34 -27.83 -17.27
CA PRO A 130 36.37 -29.26 -17.53
C PRO A 130 35.34 -30.02 -16.70
N ASP A 131 34.72 -31.06 -17.25
CA ASP A 131 33.72 -31.90 -16.56
C ASP A 131 34.26 -32.51 -15.25
N THR A 132 35.58 -32.65 -15.11
CA THR A 132 36.26 -33.13 -13.90
C THR A 132 36.09 -32.19 -12.70
N VAL A 133 35.71 -30.94 -12.91
CA VAL A 133 35.48 -29.95 -11.84
C VAL A 133 34.16 -30.20 -11.10
N VAL A 134 33.13 -30.70 -11.80
CA VAL A 134 31.80 -30.92 -11.22
C VAL A 134 31.87 -31.85 -9.99
N PRO A 135 32.48 -33.05 -10.04
CA PRO A 135 32.60 -33.92 -8.86
C PRO A 135 33.28 -33.29 -7.65
N ILE A 136 34.20 -32.34 -7.85
CA ILE A 136 34.88 -31.66 -6.74
C ILE A 136 33.95 -30.63 -6.09
N TYR A 137 33.13 -29.91 -6.85
CA TYR A 137 32.06 -29.10 -6.25
C TYR A 137 31.05 -29.98 -5.50
N GLU A 138 30.62 -31.11 -6.06
CA GLU A 138 29.73 -32.02 -5.34
C GLU A 138 30.33 -32.47 -4.00
N LYS A 139 31.64 -32.73 -3.96
CA LYS A 139 32.39 -33.05 -2.75
C LYS A 139 32.45 -31.87 -1.75
N ILE A 140 32.67 -30.65 -2.24
CA ILE A 140 32.62 -29.41 -1.42
C ILE A 140 31.24 -29.27 -0.78
N LEU A 141 30.18 -29.38 -1.57
CA LEU A 141 28.79 -29.22 -1.11
C LEU A 141 28.38 -30.33 -0.13
N ALA A 142 28.86 -31.56 -0.33
CA ALA A 142 28.61 -32.68 0.57
C ALA A 142 29.47 -32.66 1.86
N SER A 143 30.34 -31.66 2.05
CA SER A 143 31.22 -31.58 3.24
C SER A 143 30.48 -31.32 4.54
N GLY A 144 29.27 -30.73 4.47
CA GLY A 144 28.50 -30.30 5.64
C GLY A 144 28.95 -28.97 6.26
N GLU A 145 29.97 -28.30 5.69
CA GLU A 145 30.50 -27.04 6.20
C GLU A 145 30.07 -25.82 5.37
N VAL A 146 29.42 -26.02 4.21
CA VAL A 146 28.95 -24.93 3.34
C VAL A 146 27.70 -24.29 3.93
N ASN A 147 27.73 -22.97 4.11
CA ASN A 147 26.61 -22.21 4.70
C ASN A 147 25.69 -21.59 3.66
N LEU A 148 26.21 -21.21 2.50
CA LEU A 148 25.46 -20.59 1.41
C LEU A 148 26.08 -20.97 0.06
N ILE A 149 25.24 -21.29 -0.91
CA ILE A 149 25.64 -21.49 -2.31
C ILE A 149 24.81 -20.60 -3.24
N THR A 150 25.44 -20.04 -4.29
CA THR A 150 24.82 -19.06 -5.21
C THR A 150 24.81 -19.49 -6.67
N PRO A 151 24.27 -20.67 -7.04
CA PRO A 151 24.28 -21.14 -8.43
C PRO A 151 23.38 -20.28 -9.34
N ASN A 152 23.66 -20.28 -10.64
CA ASN A 152 22.65 -19.96 -11.66
C ASN A 152 21.77 -21.19 -11.97
N GLN A 153 20.72 -21.03 -12.79
CA GLN A 153 19.84 -22.14 -13.17
C GLN A 153 20.60 -23.35 -13.70
N PHE A 154 21.54 -23.16 -14.64
CA PHE A 154 22.26 -24.27 -15.26
C PHE A 154 23.15 -25.01 -14.26
N GLU A 155 23.85 -24.27 -13.40
CA GLU A 155 24.67 -24.84 -12.32
C GLU A 155 23.83 -25.65 -11.35
N PHE A 156 22.67 -25.13 -10.96
CA PHE A 156 21.73 -25.84 -10.09
C PHE A 156 21.21 -27.11 -10.77
N GLU A 157 20.81 -27.06 -12.04
CA GLU A 157 20.42 -28.24 -12.82
C GLU A 157 21.51 -29.32 -12.80
N VAL A 158 22.77 -28.95 -13.04
CA VAL A 158 23.92 -29.87 -13.04
C VAL A 158 24.11 -30.51 -11.66
N LEU A 159 24.09 -29.71 -10.60
CA LEU A 159 24.33 -30.18 -9.23
C LEU A 159 23.15 -31.01 -8.68
N SER A 160 21.95 -30.82 -9.20
CA SER A 160 20.70 -31.51 -8.82
C SER A 160 20.35 -32.73 -9.68
N GLY A 161 21.33 -33.29 -10.40
CA GLY A 161 21.16 -34.53 -11.19
C GLY A 161 20.90 -34.33 -12.68
N GLY A 162 21.11 -33.13 -13.21
CA GLY A 162 21.18 -32.83 -14.64
C GLY A 162 19.84 -32.67 -15.38
N LYS A 163 18.71 -32.68 -14.65
CA LYS A 163 17.38 -32.48 -15.27
C LYS A 163 17.14 -31.00 -15.54
N LYS A 164 16.47 -30.70 -16.66
CA LYS A 164 16.08 -29.34 -17.03
C LYS A 164 14.91 -28.83 -16.21
N ILE A 165 15.02 -27.60 -15.73
CA ILE A 165 13.96 -26.88 -15.02
C ILE A 165 13.24 -25.98 -16.03
N ARG A 166 11.91 -26.09 -16.10
CA ARG A 166 11.06 -25.35 -17.06
C ARG A 166 9.76 -24.83 -16.45
N ASP A 167 9.31 -25.49 -15.39
CA ASP A 167 8.04 -25.31 -14.71
C ASP A 167 8.24 -25.52 -13.19
N TRP A 168 7.21 -25.23 -12.42
CA TRP A 168 7.25 -25.35 -10.95
C TRP A 168 7.47 -26.80 -10.48
N ASP A 169 6.94 -27.79 -11.19
CA ASP A 169 7.09 -29.21 -10.84
C ASP A 169 8.55 -29.68 -11.02
N SER A 170 9.18 -29.34 -12.15
CA SER A 170 10.59 -29.67 -12.41
C SER A 170 11.54 -28.94 -11.46
N LEU A 171 11.20 -27.71 -11.04
CA LEU A 171 11.93 -27.00 -9.98
C LEU A 171 11.83 -27.74 -8.65
N LYS A 172 10.62 -28.13 -8.23
CA LYS A 172 10.40 -28.87 -6.98
C LYS A 172 11.23 -30.15 -6.93
N LEU A 173 11.20 -30.94 -8.00
CA LEU A 173 12.00 -32.17 -8.11
C LEU A 173 13.51 -31.90 -8.06
N ALA A 174 13.97 -30.79 -8.63
CA ALA A 174 15.38 -30.41 -8.58
C ALA A 174 15.80 -29.99 -7.16
N ILE A 175 14.95 -29.27 -6.43
CA ILE A 175 15.18 -28.90 -5.02
C ILE A 175 15.27 -30.15 -4.15
N GLU A 176 14.29 -31.05 -4.26
CA GLU A 176 14.28 -32.31 -3.49
C GLU A 176 15.55 -33.15 -3.76
N ALA A 177 15.98 -33.23 -5.02
CA ALA A 177 17.22 -33.90 -5.40
C ALA A 177 18.45 -33.21 -4.78
N PHE A 178 18.51 -31.88 -4.79
CA PHE A 178 19.60 -31.10 -4.21
C PHE A 178 19.70 -31.29 -2.68
N GLU A 179 18.58 -31.12 -1.98
CA GLU A 179 18.50 -31.29 -0.52
C GLU A 179 18.92 -32.69 -0.10
N SER A 180 18.46 -33.72 -0.81
CA SER A 180 18.80 -35.12 -0.53
C SER A 180 20.29 -35.41 -0.64
N LYS A 181 21.04 -34.60 -1.41
CA LYS A 181 22.45 -34.81 -1.70
C LYS A 181 23.39 -33.97 -0.84
N TYR A 182 23.04 -32.72 -0.50
CA TYR A 182 24.02 -31.77 0.08
C TYR A 182 23.67 -31.18 1.45
N ASN A 183 22.45 -31.31 1.97
CA ASN A 183 22.05 -30.78 3.30
C ASN A 183 22.61 -29.38 3.65
N ILE A 184 22.53 -28.45 2.69
CA ILE A 184 23.01 -27.07 2.85
C ILE A 184 21.87 -26.22 3.44
N PRO A 185 22.12 -25.42 4.50
CA PRO A 185 21.06 -24.66 5.16
C PRO A 185 20.45 -23.56 4.29
N ASN A 186 21.25 -22.97 3.39
CA ASN A 186 20.84 -21.87 2.53
C ASN A 186 21.35 -22.02 1.10
N PHE A 187 20.51 -21.74 0.12
CA PHE A 187 20.95 -21.54 -1.26
C PHE A 187 20.14 -20.45 -1.95
N VAL A 188 20.78 -19.75 -2.89
CA VAL A 188 20.14 -18.75 -3.73
C VAL A 188 20.41 -19.07 -5.19
N ILE A 189 19.37 -19.42 -5.94
CA ILE A 189 19.46 -19.52 -7.39
C ILE A 189 19.38 -18.10 -7.93
N SER A 190 20.52 -17.58 -8.40
CA SER A 190 20.70 -16.17 -8.79
C SER A 190 19.67 -15.72 -9.83
N SER A 191 19.44 -16.53 -10.84
CA SER A 191 18.35 -16.37 -11.82
C SER A 191 17.85 -17.71 -12.34
N ILE A 192 16.53 -17.81 -12.51
CA ILE A 192 15.84 -18.97 -13.06
C ILE A 192 14.68 -18.51 -13.94
N ILE A 193 14.45 -19.20 -15.06
CA ILE A 193 13.34 -18.94 -15.97
C ILE A 193 12.29 -20.04 -15.82
N ILE A 194 11.07 -19.65 -15.45
CA ILE A 194 9.91 -20.53 -15.29
C ILE A 194 8.75 -19.88 -16.04
N GLU A 195 8.12 -20.61 -16.96
CA GLU A 195 6.96 -20.13 -17.73
C GLU A 195 7.21 -18.74 -18.38
N ASP A 196 8.36 -18.58 -19.02
CA ASP A 196 8.81 -17.35 -19.70
C ASP A 196 8.98 -16.11 -18.80
N LYS A 197 9.06 -16.29 -17.48
CA LYS A 197 9.37 -15.23 -16.52
C LYS A 197 10.64 -15.54 -15.73
N MET A 198 11.42 -14.50 -15.44
CA MET A 198 12.67 -14.62 -14.70
C MET A 198 12.45 -14.33 -13.22
N TYR A 199 13.05 -15.17 -12.37
CA TYR A 199 12.98 -15.07 -10.92
C TYR A 199 14.38 -15.27 -10.31
N SER A 200 14.59 -14.73 -9.12
CA SER A 200 15.62 -15.20 -8.19
C SER A 200 14.93 -16.03 -7.12
N LEU A 201 15.54 -17.12 -6.69
CA LEU A 201 14.95 -18.03 -5.71
C LEU A 201 15.86 -18.14 -4.50
N GLY A 202 15.29 -17.90 -3.32
CA GLY A 202 15.96 -18.10 -2.05
C GLY A 202 15.39 -19.31 -1.32
N TYR A 203 16.28 -20.04 -0.66
CA TYR A 203 15.95 -21.18 0.18
C TYR A 203 16.65 -21.03 1.53
N LEU A 204 15.87 -21.12 2.62
CA LEU A 204 16.32 -20.98 4.01
C LEU A 204 15.63 -22.06 4.86
N HIS A 205 16.39 -23.01 5.42
CA HIS A 205 15.86 -24.03 6.35
C HIS A 205 14.51 -24.66 5.89
N GLN A 206 14.45 -25.19 4.66
CA GLN A 206 13.25 -25.79 4.05
C GLN A 206 12.12 -24.82 3.67
N LYS A 207 12.32 -23.51 3.81
CA LYS A 207 11.41 -22.50 3.29
C LYS A 207 11.93 -21.94 1.98
N LEU A 208 11.07 -21.93 0.97
CA LEU A 208 11.34 -21.41 -0.36
C LEU A 208 10.67 -20.04 -0.52
N PHE A 209 11.35 -19.09 -1.14
CA PHE A 209 10.74 -17.86 -1.60
C PHE A 209 11.31 -17.45 -2.95
N ILE A 210 10.54 -16.65 -3.69
CA ILE A 210 10.88 -16.18 -5.03
C ILE A 210 10.78 -14.67 -5.11
N VAL A 211 11.67 -14.06 -5.88
CA VAL A 211 11.64 -12.63 -6.18
C VAL A 211 11.62 -12.47 -7.70
N PRO A 212 10.59 -11.81 -8.28
CA PRO A 212 10.54 -11.59 -9.72
C PRO A 212 11.68 -10.65 -10.17
N ILE A 213 12.27 -10.96 -11.33
CA ILE A 213 13.31 -10.14 -11.97
C ILE A 213 12.74 -9.57 -13.26
N GLU A 214 12.85 -8.25 -13.45
CA GLU A 214 12.62 -7.64 -14.75
C GLU A 214 13.79 -7.99 -15.68
N GLN A 215 13.52 -8.81 -16.69
CA GLN A 215 14.57 -9.28 -17.60
C GLN A 215 15.05 -8.14 -18.52
N ILE A 216 16.34 -7.87 -18.47
CA ILE A 216 17.02 -7.03 -19.47
C ILE A 216 17.41 -7.93 -20.66
N ASP A 217 16.97 -7.58 -21.87
CA ASP A 217 17.29 -8.30 -23.12
C ASP A 217 18.74 -8.03 -23.59
N CYS A 218 19.71 -8.35 -22.72
CA CYS A 218 21.15 -8.21 -22.93
C CYS A 218 21.92 -9.20 -22.04
N ASN A 219 23.03 -9.74 -22.55
CA ASN A 219 23.95 -10.58 -21.77
C ASN A 219 25.02 -9.73 -21.06
N PHE A 220 25.33 -10.04 -19.81
CA PHE A 220 26.34 -9.34 -19.00
C PHE A 220 27.39 -10.34 -18.51
N ASN A 221 28.68 -10.01 -18.65
CA ASN A 221 29.75 -10.82 -18.05
C ASN A 221 30.08 -10.31 -16.65
N GLY A 222 30.22 -11.22 -15.68
CA GLY A 222 30.55 -10.89 -14.29
C GLY A 222 29.36 -10.49 -13.42
N CYS A 223 28.12 -10.57 -13.91
CA CYS A 223 26.95 -10.19 -13.12
C CYS A 223 26.71 -11.15 -11.96
N GLY A 224 27.01 -12.43 -12.15
CA GLY A 224 27.01 -13.45 -11.08
C GLY A 224 28.00 -13.09 -9.97
N ASP A 225 29.25 -12.76 -10.32
CA ASP A 225 30.27 -12.34 -9.34
C ASP A 225 29.80 -11.12 -8.52
N VAL A 226 29.23 -10.11 -9.19
CA VAL A 226 28.70 -8.91 -8.52
C VAL A 226 27.52 -9.27 -7.62
N PHE A 227 26.58 -10.08 -8.12
CA PHE A 227 25.44 -10.58 -7.34
C PHE A 227 25.91 -11.30 -6.07
N THR A 228 26.84 -12.24 -6.19
CA THR A 228 27.39 -13.00 -5.07
C THR A 228 28.05 -12.06 -4.05
N SER A 229 28.79 -11.03 -4.49
CA SER A 229 29.41 -10.05 -3.59
C SER A 229 28.39 -9.20 -2.83
N LEU A 230 27.34 -8.72 -3.52
CA LEU A 230 26.27 -7.93 -2.93
C LEU A 230 25.46 -8.78 -1.93
N LEU A 231 25.11 -10.00 -2.32
CA LEU A 231 24.38 -10.96 -1.49
C LEU A 231 25.18 -11.31 -0.25
N THR A 232 26.47 -11.60 -0.38
CA THR A 232 27.35 -11.93 0.75
C THR A 232 27.40 -10.80 1.77
N ASN A 233 27.58 -9.55 1.32
CA ASN A 233 27.59 -8.40 2.22
C ASN A 233 26.22 -8.18 2.89
N ALA A 234 25.12 -8.32 2.14
CA ALA A 234 23.77 -8.16 2.68
C ALA A 234 23.41 -9.29 3.67
N TYR A 235 23.81 -10.53 3.37
CA TYR A 235 23.65 -11.70 4.22
C TYR A 235 24.41 -11.52 5.55
N TYR A 236 25.67 -11.07 5.51
CA TYR A 236 26.43 -10.73 6.72
C TYR A 236 25.76 -9.63 7.55
N ASN A 237 25.41 -8.51 6.91
CA ASN A 237 24.79 -7.37 7.60
C ASN A 237 23.44 -7.75 8.22
N ASN A 238 22.74 -8.71 7.62
CA ASN A 238 21.50 -9.28 8.15
C ASN A 238 21.74 -10.50 9.05
N GLN A 239 22.88 -10.55 9.76
CA GLN A 239 23.22 -11.58 10.75
C GLN A 239 23.12 -13.01 10.21
N TYR A 240 23.50 -13.21 8.94
CA TYR A 240 23.42 -14.49 8.25
C TYR A 240 21.99 -15.05 8.13
N GLN A 241 20.99 -14.17 8.05
CA GLN A 241 19.62 -14.53 7.71
C GLN A 241 19.29 -14.10 6.28
N LEU A 242 18.79 -15.04 5.48
CA LEU A 242 18.38 -14.78 4.11
C LEU A 242 16.85 -14.55 4.07
N THR A 243 16.41 -13.39 3.60
CA THR A 243 14.98 -13.04 3.48
C THR A 243 14.63 -12.57 2.07
N PRO A 244 13.33 -12.60 1.68
CA PRO A 244 12.88 -11.99 0.42
C PRO A 244 13.33 -10.54 0.27
N GLN A 245 13.33 -9.76 1.37
CA GLN A 245 13.77 -8.37 1.37
C GLN A 245 15.27 -8.27 1.06
N VAL A 246 16.13 -9.02 1.76
CA VAL A 246 17.57 -9.01 1.52
C VAL A 246 17.88 -9.33 0.05
N LEU A 247 17.24 -10.36 -0.50
CA LEU A 247 17.41 -10.74 -1.90
C LEU A 247 16.89 -9.66 -2.86
N THR A 248 15.74 -9.06 -2.56
CA THR A 248 15.17 -7.95 -3.35
C THR A 248 16.10 -6.75 -3.38
N LEU A 249 16.65 -6.32 -2.25
CA LEU A 249 17.59 -5.19 -2.19
C LEU A 249 18.87 -5.45 -2.99
N VAL A 250 19.38 -6.69 -2.94
CA VAL A 250 20.53 -7.12 -3.75
C VAL A 250 20.21 -7.04 -5.25
N LEU A 251 19.04 -7.55 -5.66
CA LEU A 251 18.59 -7.51 -7.05
C LEU A 251 18.40 -6.07 -7.55
N ILE A 252 17.90 -5.17 -6.72
CA ILE A 252 17.74 -3.76 -7.10
C ILE A 252 19.09 -3.10 -7.34
N LYS A 253 20.04 -3.28 -6.42
CA LYS A 253 21.41 -2.76 -6.57
C LYS A 253 22.06 -3.31 -7.82
N LEU A 254 21.92 -4.61 -8.07
CA LEU A 254 22.41 -5.24 -9.29
C LEU A 254 21.73 -4.63 -10.53
N ASN A 255 20.42 -4.48 -10.53
CA ASN A 255 19.67 -3.93 -11.67
C ASN A 255 20.14 -2.51 -12.03
N LYS A 256 20.31 -1.63 -11.03
CA LYS A 256 20.90 -0.28 -11.22
C LYS A 256 22.28 -0.36 -11.89
N ILE A 257 23.13 -1.28 -11.42
CA ILE A 257 24.48 -1.50 -11.97
C ILE A 257 24.41 -1.99 -13.42
N LEU A 258 23.51 -2.93 -13.74
CA LEU A 258 23.36 -3.48 -15.09
C LEU A 258 22.81 -2.44 -16.08
N HIS A 259 21.77 -1.69 -15.71
CA HIS A 259 21.22 -0.62 -16.54
C HIS A 259 22.27 0.44 -16.88
N HIS A 260 23.01 0.92 -15.88
CA HIS A 260 24.08 1.87 -16.14
C HIS A 260 25.21 1.28 -16.99
N SER A 261 25.53 -0.01 -16.80
CA SER A 261 26.52 -0.68 -17.65
C SER A 261 26.08 -0.74 -19.10
N LEU A 262 24.79 -0.99 -19.34
CA LEU A 262 24.16 -0.98 -20.67
C LEU A 262 24.17 0.42 -21.29
N GLU A 263 23.79 1.46 -20.52
CA GLU A 263 23.84 2.86 -20.97
C GLU A 263 25.25 3.29 -21.36
N GLN A 264 26.26 2.93 -20.57
CA GLN A 264 27.65 3.24 -20.87
C GLN A 264 28.15 2.53 -22.13
N GLU A 265 27.68 1.30 -22.40
CA GLU A 265 28.01 0.59 -23.62
C GLU A 265 27.31 1.21 -24.84
N HIS A 266 26.06 1.66 -24.67
CA HIS A 266 25.32 2.42 -25.67
C HIS A 266 26.05 3.72 -26.06
N LEU A 267 26.53 4.48 -25.08
CA LEU A 267 27.30 5.71 -25.32
C LEU A 267 28.61 5.46 -26.11
N LYS A 268 29.18 4.25 -26.03
CA LYS A 268 30.41 3.89 -26.75
C LYS A 268 30.18 3.46 -28.18
N ILE A 269 29.13 2.68 -28.42
CA ILE A 269 28.87 2.05 -29.73
C ILE A 269 28.02 2.98 -30.62
N GLY A 270 27.12 3.77 -30.03
CA GLY A 270 26.05 4.49 -30.75
C GLY A 270 24.96 3.53 -31.27
N GLY A 271 23.78 4.06 -31.63
CA GLY A 271 22.62 3.24 -32.06
C GLY A 271 21.51 3.17 -30.99
N GLU A 272 20.44 2.40 -31.19
CA GLU A 272 19.37 2.27 -30.19
C GLU A 272 19.76 1.28 -29.08
N ILE A 273 19.44 1.57 -27.81
CA ILE A 273 19.82 0.74 -26.64
C ILE A 273 19.40 -0.73 -26.81
N LYS A 274 18.21 -0.97 -27.40
CA LYS A 274 17.63 -2.30 -27.63
C LYS A 274 18.46 -3.21 -28.55
N ASP A 275 19.37 -2.64 -29.34
CA ASP A 275 20.20 -3.39 -30.28
C ASP A 275 21.47 -3.97 -29.63
N ILE A 276 21.75 -3.61 -28.37
CA ILE A 276 22.94 -4.07 -27.64
C ILE A 276 22.64 -5.41 -26.97
N LYS A 277 23.29 -6.47 -27.47
CA LYS A 277 23.08 -7.85 -26.98
C LYS A 277 24.13 -8.35 -26.00
N LEU A 278 25.22 -7.62 -25.80
CA LEU A 278 26.31 -8.03 -24.93
C LEU A 278 27.03 -6.83 -24.33
N VAL A 279 27.04 -6.77 -23.00
CA VAL A 279 27.92 -5.91 -22.20
C VAL A 279 29.09 -6.76 -21.69
N LYS A 280 30.29 -6.42 -22.14
CA LYS A 280 31.52 -7.16 -21.78
C LYS A 280 31.99 -6.85 -20.37
N ASP A 281 31.87 -5.60 -19.94
CA ASP A 281 32.36 -5.16 -18.63
C ASP A 281 31.24 -4.45 -17.86
N ILE A 282 30.99 -4.92 -16.64
CA ILE A 282 30.10 -4.23 -15.71
C ILE A 282 30.79 -2.98 -15.15
N ARG A 283 30.04 -1.90 -15.05
CA ARG A 283 30.51 -0.57 -14.64
C ARG A 283 30.29 -0.33 -13.15
N ILE A 284 30.94 -1.14 -12.31
CA ILE A 284 30.78 -1.11 -10.85
C ILE A 284 31.41 0.16 -10.24
N ILE A 285 32.56 0.60 -10.74
CA ILE A 285 33.29 1.75 -10.16
C ILE A 285 32.53 3.07 -10.34
N SER A 286 31.89 3.28 -11.50
CA SER A 286 31.13 4.50 -11.76
C SER A 286 29.88 4.62 -10.90
N LEU A 287 29.29 3.48 -10.50
CA LEU A 287 28.14 3.39 -9.60
C LEU A 287 28.50 2.94 -8.17
N ARG A 288 29.74 3.19 -7.70
CA ARG A 288 30.17 2.75 -6.36
C ARG A 288 29.25 3.20 -5.21
N HIS A 289 28.58 4.34 -5.34
CA HIS A 289 27.67 4.86 -4.30
C HIS A 289 26.50 3.90 -4.02
N VAL A 290 25.98 3.21 -5.04
CA VAL A 290 24.90 2.20 -4.92
C VAL A 290 25.27 1.06 -3.96
N LEU A 291 26.57 0.75 -3.83
CA LEU A 291 27.04 -0.31 -2.93
C LEU A 291 26.76 0.03 -1.45
N LEU A 292 26.78 1.32 -1.09
CA LEU A 292 26.55 1.82 0.27
C LEU A 292 25.15 2.40 0.49
N GLU A 293 24.34 2.55 -0.56
CA GLU A 293 22.96 3.03 -0.42
C GLU A 293 22.18 2.14 0.55
N ASP A 294 21.59 2.75 1.57
CA ASP A 294 20.63 2.11 2.45
C ASP A 294 19.29 2.05 1.74
N GLU A 295 19.07 0.92 1.10
CA GLU A 295 17.88 0.65 0.30
C GLU A 295 16.70 0.19 1.18
N SER A 296 16.81 0.20 2.52
CA SER A 296 15.63 0.05 3.39
C SER A 296 14.60 1.18 3.20
N ASN A 297 15.07 2.33 2.68
CA ASN A 297 14.27 3.46 2.23
C ASN A 297 14.18 3.54 0.69
N ASN A 298 14.46 2.45 -0.04
CA ASN A 298 14.43 2.43 -1.51
C ASN A 298 13.03 2.82 -2.02
N PRO A 299 12.93 3.60 -3.09
CA PRO A 299 11.67 3.89 -3.78
C PRO A 299 10.83 2.65 -4.17
N LEU A 300 11.44 1.47 -4.37
CA LEU A 300 10.72 0.20 -4.57
C LEU A 300 10.05 -0.34 -3.29
N LEU A 301 10.40 0.19 -2.12
CA LEU A 301 9.70 0.04 -0.83
C LEU A 301 8.86 1.28 -0.48
N SER A 302 8.79 2.29 -1.35
CA SER A 302 8.15 3.59 -1.05
C SER A 302 6.64 3.65 -1.31
N LYS A 303 5.99 2.51 -1.57
CA LYS A 303 4.56 2.48 -1.97
C LYS A 303 3.75 1.46 -1.17
N VAL A 304 4.05 1.33 0.13
CA VAL A 304 3.41 0.39 1.06
C VAL A 304 2.75 1.11 2.24
N ILE A 305 1.88 0.42 2.98
CA ILE A 305 1.32 0.92 4.25
C ILE A 305 2.48 1.21 5.20
N LYS A 306 2.53 2.41 5.78
CA LYS A 306 3.55 2.77 6.79
C LYS A 306 2.99 2.76 8.20
N HIS A 307 1.75 3.21 8.39
CA HIS A 307 1.14 3.33 9.71
C HIS A 307 -0.30 2.86 9.74
N ILE A 308 -0.74 2.29 10.85
CA ILE A 308 -2.14 2.06 11.17
C ILE A 308 -2.46 2.78 12.48
N TYR A 309 -3.45 3.66 12.46
CA TYR A 309 -3.95 4.38 13.62
C TYR A 309 -5.29 3.79 14.08
N HIS A 310 -5.47 3.75 15.40
CA HIS A 310 -6.71 3.37 16.04
C HIS A 310 -7.13 4.44 17.05
N HIS A 311 -8.37 4.89 16.95
CA HIS A 311 -8.98 5.85 17.87
C HIS A 311 -10.18 5.18 18.55
N GLY A 312 -10.15 5.02 19.87
CA GLY A 312 -11.29 4.48 20.62
C GLY A 312 -12.53 5.37 20.47
N ALA A 313 -13.72 4.81 20.53
CA ALA A 313 -14.99 5.55 20.42
C ALA A 313 -15.97 5.15 21.54
N GLY A 314 -16.98 5.99 21.76
CA GLY A 314 -17.88 5.85 22.90
C GLY A 314 -17.37 6.55 24.16
N GLU A 315 -18.28 6.82 25.10
CA GLU A 315 -18.08 7.72 26.26
C GLU A 315 -16.87 7.37 27.15
N LYS A 316 -16.46 6.09 27.16
CA LYS A 316 -15.36 5.60 28.00
C LYS A 316 -14.00 5.56 27.30
N ASN A 317 -13.97 5.39 25.98
CA ASN A 317 -12.76 5.02 25.24
C ASN A 317 -12.31 6.10 24.24
N TYR A 318 -13.03 7.22 24.10
CA TYR A 318 -12.74 8.27 23.13
C TYR A 318 -11.41 9.01 23.33
N ARG A 319 -10.71 8.80 24.46
CA ARG A 319 -9.38 9.39 24.73
C ARG A 319 -8.22 8.47 24.35
N VAL A 320 -8.50 7.23 23.92
CA VAL A 320 -7.49 6.21 23.67
C VAL A 320 -7.08 6.25 22.20
N HIS A 321 -5.82 6.57 21.94
CA HIS A 321 -5.21 6.55 20.61
C HIS A 321 -4.08 5.54 20.56
N ARG A 322 -3.95 4.82 19.45
CA ARG A 322 -2.85 3.88 19.21
C ARG A 322 -2.36 3.99 17.78
N ARG A 323 -1.11 3.63 17.59
CA ARG A 323 -0.41 3.62 16.31
C ARG A 323 0.40 2.33 16.20
N LEU A 324 0.31 1.68 15.05
CA LEU A 324 1.16 0.59 14.61
C LEU A 324 2.02 1.09 13.46
N ASP A 325 3.32 0.91 13.56
CA ASP A 325 4.24 1.17 12.47
C ASP A 325 4.51 -0.14 11.73
N ILE A 326 4.27 -0.13 10.41
CA ILE A 326 4.55 -1.26 9.53
C ILE A 326 6.03 -1.16 9.15
N THR A 327 6.86 -1.70 10.04
CA THR A 327 8.31 -1.77 9.85
C THR A 327 8.69 -2.99 8.99
N PRO A 328 9.90 -3.00 8.40
CA PRO A 328 10.41 -4.21 7.74
C PRO A 328 10.42 -5.44 8.66
N GLU A 329 10.68 -5.24 9.95
CA GLU A 329 10.62 -6.28 10.99
C GLU A 329 9.20 -6.81 11.20
N PHE A 330 8.19 -5.93 11.25
CA PHE A 330 6.78 -6.31 11.32
C PHE A 330 6.38 -7.18 10.12
N ILE A 331 6.79 -6.80 8.90
CA ILE A 331 6.49 -7.56 7.66
C ILE A 331 7.13 -8.94 7.70
N SER A 332 8.39 -9.06 8.16
CA SER A 332 9.10 -10.34 8.24
C SER A 332 8.51 -11.33 9.24
N ASN A 333 7.73 -10.84 10.21
CA ASN A 333 7.06 -11.64 11.23
C ASN A 333 5.63 -12.07 10.84
N GLN A 334 5.11 -11.61 9.69
CA GLN A 334 3.82 -12.07 9.18
C GLN A 334 4.00 -13.36 8.36
N PRO A 335 3.04 -14.31 8.40
CA PRO A 335 3.07 -15.46 7.51
C PRO A 335 3.07 -15.01 6.04
N ASP A 336 4.00 -15.56 5.26
CA ASP A 336 4.18 -15.22 3.83
C ASP A 336 2.96 -15.62 2.98
N ASP A 337 2.21 -16.62 3.44
CA ASP A 337 0.95 -17.06 2.87
C ASP A 337 -0.22 -16.58 3.75
N ILE A 338 -1.14 -15.82 3.16
CA ILE A 338 -2.54 -16.00 3.54
C ILE A 338 -2.87 -17.39 2.99
N GLU A 339 -2.80 -18.43 3.83
CA GLU A 339 -3.35 -19.74 3.48
C GLU A 339 -4.81 -19.50 3.09
N VAL A 340 -5.07 -19.45 1.78
CA VAL A 340 -6.40 -19.72 1.25
C VAL A 340 -6.51 -21.22 1.45
N GLU A 341 -7.05 -21.65 2.59
CA GLU A 341 -7.47 -23.04 2.75
C GLU A 341 -8.29 -23.40 1.50
N ASP A 342 -7.94 -24.49 0.82
CA ASP A 342 -8.78 -25.07 -0.20
C ASP A 342 -10.11 -25.45 0.46
N ILE A 343 -11.07 -24.53 0.45
CA ILE A 343 -12.43 -24.79 0.89
C ILE A 343 -13.04 -25.70 -0.18
N GLU A 344 -12.89 -27.01 -0.01
CA GLU A 344 -13.73 -28.03 -0.66
C GLU A 344 -15.17 -27.86 -0.16
N SER A 345 -15.87 -26.83 -0.65
CA SER A 345 -17.30 -26.68 -0.46
C SER A 345 -17.96 -26.33 -1.79
N GLU A 346 -19.03 -27.04 -2.14
CA GLU A 346 -19.89 -26.73 -3.30
C GLU A 346 -20.65 -25.41 -3.13
N ASP A 347 -20.45 -24.71 -2.01
CA ASP A 347 -21.04 -23.41 -1.72
C ASP A 347 -20.14 -22.29 -2.25
N LEU A 348 -20.43 -21.82 -3.46
CA LEU A 348 -19.82 -20.62 -4.07
C LEU A 348 -19.77 -19.45 -3.07
N GLN A 349 -20.75 -19.35 -2.16
CA GLN A 349 -20.83 -18.31 -1.15
C GLN A 349 -19.72 -18.41 -0.09
N ALA A 350 -19.29 -19.62 0.29
CA ALA A 350 -18.21 -19.83 1.25
C ALA A 350 -16.83 -19.53 0.66
N ILE A 351 -16.64 -19.83 -0.63
CA ILE A 351 -15.41 -19.50 -1.40
C ILE A 351 -15.26 -17.97 -1.55
N TYR A 352 -16.37 -17.25 -1.80
CA TYR A 352 -16.37 -15.79 -1.84
C TYR A 352 -16.18 -15.14 -0.45
N ASN A 353 -16.60 -15.81 0.62
CA ASN A 353 -16.43 -15.32 2.00
C ASN A 353 -15.01 -15.53 2.56
N GLY A 354 -14.21 -16.42 1.95
CA GLY A 354 -12.82 -16.69 2.35
C GLY A 354 -11.75 -15.81 1.70
N MET A 355 -12.14 -14.94 0.74
CA MET A 355 -11.21 -14.09 0.01
C MET A 355 -11.41 -12.61 0.37
N ASP A 356 -10.71 -12.14 1.40
CA ASP A 356 -10.69 -10.74 1.86
C ASP A 356 -9.87 -9.80 0.93
N TRP A 357 -9.62 -10.22 -0.32
CA TRP A 357 -8.65 -9.60 -1.23
C TRP A 357 -9.16 -9.47 -2.67
N PRO A 358 -9.02 -8.29 -3.34
CA PRO A 358 -9.49 -8.08 -4.71
C PRO A 358 -8.77 -8.99 -5.71
N LYS A 359 -9.45 -9.36 -6.81
CA LYS A 359 -8.88 -10.31 -7.80
C LYS A 359 -7.56 -9.83 -8.40
N VAL A 360 -7.44 -8.53 -8.61
CA VAL A 360 -6.24 -7.86 -9.15
C VAL A 360 -4.99 -8.05 -8.27
N HIS A 361 -5.17 -8.49 -7.04
CA HIS A 361 -4.09 -8.63 -6.07
C HIS A 361 -3.93 -10.06 -5.53
N TRP A 362 -4.72 -11.04 -5.99
CA TRP A 362 -4.59 -12.44 -5.56
C TRP A 362 -3.14 -12.95 -5.57
N GLY A 363 -2.75 -13.64 -4.50
CA GLY A 363 -1.38 -14.11 -4.27
C GLY A 363 -0.38 -13.04 -3.87
N LYS A 364 -0.81 -11.79 -3.62
CA LYS A 364 0.05 -10.70 -3.10
C LYS A 364 -0.22 -10.46 -1.62
N ASN A 365 0.86 -10.24 -0.86
CA ASN A 365 0.77 -9.91 0.55
C ASN A 365 0.29 -8.45 0.74
N PRO A 366 -0.76 -8.20 1.53
CA PRO A 366 -1.38 -6.87 1.72
C PRO A 366 -0.45 -5.82 2.34
N TRP A 367 0.64 -6.23 2.98
CA TRP A 367 1.65 -5.36 3.58
C TRP A 367 2.73 -4.91 2.60
N THR A 368 2.84 -5.59 1.45
CA THR A 368 3.95 -5.42 0.49
C THR A 368 3.49 -4.98 -0.89
N ILE A 369 2.18 -4.80 -1.08
CA ILE A 369 1.63 -4.42 -2.37
C ILE A 369 1.99 -2.97 -2.73
N ASP A 370 2.56 -2.80 -3.92
CA ASP A 370 2.75 -1.50 -4.55
C ASP A 370 1.42 -0.97 -5.08
N LEU A 371 0.97 0.16 -4.51
CA LEU A 371 -0.23 0.88 -4.91
C LEU A 371 0.17 2.16 -5.67
N ASN A 372 0.54 1.99 -6.94
CA ASN A 372 0.99 3.08 -7.79
C ASN A 372 -0.16 4.05 -8.12
N ILE A 373 -0.17 5.24 -7.53
CA ILE A 373 -1.22 6.24 -7.75
C ILE A 373 -0.66 7.42 -8.55
N LYS A 374 -1.35 7.79 -9.64
CA LYS A 374 -1.02 8.98 -10.41
C LYS A 374 -1.70 10.22 -9.85
N HIS A 375 -1.05 11.35 -10.03
CA HIS A 375 -1.56 12.65 -9.62
C HIS A 375 -1.68 13.59 -10.82
N ALA A 376 -2.59 14.55 -10.68
CA ALA A 376 -2.80 15.65 -11.61
C ALA A 376 -2.75 16.98 -10.83
N PRO A 377 -2.50 18.13 -11.50
CA PRO A 377 -2.63 19.43 -10.87
C PRO A 377 -4.10 19.77 -10.62
N GLY A 378 -4.41 20.31 -9.44
CA GLY A 378 -5.73 20.78 -9.05
C GLY A 378 -5.65 22.09 -8.28
N LEU A 379 -6.68 22.93 -8.38
CA LEU A 379 -6.73 24.19 -7.63
C LEU A 379 -7.41 23.95 -6.28
N ALA A 380 -6.85 24.52 -5.21
CA ALA A 380 -7.47 24.50 -3.89
C ALA A 380 -7.35 25.87 -3.20
N LYS A 381 -8.28 26.14 -2.29
CA LYS A 381 -8.23 27.27 -1.37
C LYS A 381 -8.51 26.76 0.03
N ARG A 382 -7.53 26.94 0.90
CA ARG A 382 -7.52 26.33 2.23
C ARG A 382 -7.63 27.41 3.30
N LEU A 383 -8.21 27.05 4.43
CA LEU A 383 -8.27 27.93 5.57
C LEU A 383 -6.86 28.12 6.12
N LYS A 384 -6.42 29.35 6.32
CA LYS A 384 -5.02 29.65 6.68
C LYS A 384 -4.66 29.08 8.06
N GLU A 385 -5.56 29.24 9.02
CA GLU A 385 -5.41 28.76 10.41
C GLU A 385 -5.76 27.26 10.59
N ARG A 386 -5.89 26.49 9.49
CA ARG A 386 -6.35 25.08 9.56
C ARG A 386 -5.44 24.16 10.39
N HIS A 387 -4.15 24.46 10.47
CA HIS A 387 -3.17 23.69 11.26
C HIS A 387 -2.90 24.31 12.64
N THR A 388 -3.52 25.44 12.95
CA THR A 388 -3.37 26.09 14.25
C THR A 388 -4.04 25.24 15.32
N PRO A 389 -3.33 24.88 16.42
CA PRO A 389 -3.86 23.99 17.44
C PRO A 389 -5.23 24.46 17.96
N ASN A 390 -6.22 23.55 17.91
CA ASN A 390 -7.60 23.74 18.36
C ASN A 390 -8.41 24.82 17.61
N PHE A 391 -7.90 25.41 16.53
CA PHE A 391 -8.62 26.46 15.81
C PHE A 391 -9.92 25.94 15.20
N ILE A 392 -9.87 24.81 14.50
CA ILE A 392 -11.04 24.20 13.85
C ILE A 392 -12.12 23.85 14.89
N GLU A 393 -11.75 23.23 16.01
CA GLU A 393 -12.69 22.89 17.07
C GLU A 393 -13.36 24.13 17.65
N LEU A 394 -12.59 25.18 17.97
CA LEU A 394 -13.12 26.44 18.49
C LEU A 394 -14.04 27.13 17.46
N TYR A 395 -13.70 27.05 16.17
CA TYR A 395 -14.56 27.54 15.10
C TYR A 395 -15.88 26.76 15.06
N LEU A 396 -15.84 25.42 15.10
CA LEU A 396 -17.04 24.57 15.07
C LEU A 396 -17.92 24.83 16.31
N GLU A 397 -17.34 24.89 17.50
CA GLU A 397 -18.05 25.26 18.74
C GLU A 397 -18.70 26.64 18.64
N TYR A 398 -17.99 27.62 18.08
CA TYR A 398 -18.55 28.96 17.85
C TYR A 398 -19.71 28.91 16.85
N ALA A 399 -19.51 28.25 15.71
CA ALA A 399 -20.48 28.13 14.63
C ALA A 399 -21.79 27.49 15.12
N MET A 400 -21.70 26.45 15.94
CA MET A 400 -22.85 25.84 16.60
C MET A 400 -23.53 26.79 17.58
N ARG A 401 -22.76 27.52 18.41
CA ARG A 401 -23.33 28.47 19.38
C ARG A 401 -24.16 29.56 18.68
N ILE A 402 -23.77 29.95 17.47
CA ILE A 402 -24.50 30.93 16.65
C ILE A 402 -25.43 30.29 15.61
N ARG A 403 -25.65 28.97 15.68
CA ARG A 403 -26.56 28.20 14.81
C ARG A 403 -26.25 28.34 13.32
N GLY A 404 -24.97 28.42 12.97
CA GLY A 404 -24.52 28.57 11.59
C GLY A 404 -24.94 29.88 10.93
N ASN A 405 -25.33 30.91 11.70
CA ASN A 405 -25.83 32.16 11.14
C ASN A 405 -24.77 32.81 10.22
N PRO A 406 -25.01 32.89 8.89
CA PRO A 406 -23.98 33.33 7.95
C PRO A 406 -23.52 34.77 8.21
N SER A 407 -24.42 35.65 8.66
CA SER A 407 -24.10 37.05 8.96
C SER A 407 -23.19 37.20 10.18
N LEU A 408 -23.23 36.26 11.13
CA LEU A 408 -22.35 36.24 12.29
C LEU A 408 -21.04 35.48 11.99
N LEU A 409 -21.10 34.37 11.25
CA LEU A 409 -19.91 33.64 10.78
C LEU A 409 -19.02 34.54 9.91
N ASN A 410 -19.61 35.31 8.99
CA ASN A 410 -18.86 36.21 8.11
C ASN A 410 -18.18 37.36 8.88
N LYS A 411 -18.61 37.68 10.10
CA LYS A 411 -17.95 38.69 10.94
C LYS A 411 -16.64 38.21 11.56
N ILE A 412 -16.42 36.89 11.65
CA ILE A 412 -15.15 36.32 12.12
C ILE A 412 -14.01 36.73 11.18
N GLY A 413 -14.31 36.89 9.88
CA GLY A 413 -13.31 37.27 8.88
C GLY A 413 -12.25 36.20 8.70
N LEU A 414 -12.66 34.94 8.49
CA LEU A 414 -11.73 33.82 8.25
C LEU A 414 -10.74 34.17 7.14
N GLU A 415 -9.44 34.05 7.45
CA GLU A 415 -8.38 34.20 6.46
C GLU A 415 -8.21 32.90 5.68
N TRP A 416 -8.15 33.02 4.36
CA TRP A 416 -7.93 31.91 3.45
C TRP A 416 -6.62 32.14 2.72
N ASP A 417 -5.88 31.05 2.51
CA ASP A 417 -4.71 31.08 1.63
C ASP A 417 -5.12 31.50 0.21
N PRO A 418 -4.19 32.07 -0.57
CA PRO A 418 -4.44 32.30 -1.99
C PRO A 418 -4.83 30.99 -2.69
N GLU A 419 -5.51 31.07 -3.85
CA GLU A 419 -5.77 29.85 -4.63
C GLU A 419 -4.41 29.26 -5.08
N GLU A 420 -4.17 28.01 -4.69
CA GLU A 420 -2.91 27.30 -4.89
C GLU A 420 -3.12 26.12 -5.86
N GLU A 421 -2.09 25.80 -6.64
CA GLU A 421 -2.05 24.54 -7.38
C GLU A 421 -1.48 23.44 -6.46
N ILE A 422 -2.28 22.40 -6.24
CA ILE A 422 -1.97 21.25 -5.39
C ILE A 422 -1.97 19.96 -6.20
N ARG A 423 -1.35 18.91 -5.67
CA ARG A 423 -1.39 17.56 -6.25
C ARG A 423 -2.69 16.88 -5.85
N ILE A 424 -3.50 16.50 -6.84
CA ILE A 424 -4.76 15.76 -6.63
C ILE A 424 -4.69 14.38 -7.29
N PRO A 425 -5.49 13.39 -6.86
CA PRO A 425 -5.58 12.12 -7.56
C PRO A 425 -6.04 12.29 -9.01
N ASP A 426 -5.44 11.55 -9.94
CA ASP A 426 -5.90 11.53 -11.33
C ASP A 426 -7.17 10.68 -11.48
N MET A 427 -8.32 11.33 -11.44
CA MET A 427 -9.64 10.68 -11.56
C MET A 427 -9.97 10.17 -12.98
N LYS A 428 -9.11 10.43 -13.97
CA LYS A 428 -9.22 9.83 -15.32
C LYS A 428 -8.43 8.53 -15.43
N ASP A 429 -7.47 8.31 -14.53
CA ASP A 429 -6.65 7.11 -14.49
C ASP A 429 -7.36 6.02 -13.69
N ARG A 430 -7.72 4.93 -14.37
CA ARG A 430 -8.45 3.81 -13.76
C ARG A 430 -7.66 3.16 -12.64
N ASP A 431 -6.35 2.99 -12.82
CA ASP A 431 -5.50 2.30 -11.85
C ASP A 431 -5.36 3.11 -10.55
N THR A 432 -5.31 4.45 -10.65
CA THR A 432 -5.41 5.37 -9.51
C THR A 432 -6.68 5.15 -8.70
N ILE A 433 -7.84 5.05 -9.36
CA ILE A 433 -9.12 4.79 -8.70
C ILE A 433 -9.12 3.41 -8.02
N VAL A 434 -8.64 2.37 -8.72
CA VAL A 434 -8.52 1.01 -8.17
C VAL A 434 -7.63 1.01 -6.93
N ASN A 435 -6.47 1.67 -6.98
CA ASN A 435 -5.53 1.69 -5.87
C ASN A 435 -6.08 2.45 -4.65
N LEU A 436 -6.80 3.57 -4.84
CA LEU A 436 -7.50 4.26 -3.76
C LEU A 436 -8.67 3.43 -3.18
N ALA A 437 -9.36 2.66 -4.02
CA ALA A 437 -10.38 1.70 -3.57
C ALA A 437 -9.75 0.56 -2.76
N THR A 438 -8.59 0.05 -3.18
CA THR A 438 -7.81 -0.96 -2.45
C THR A 438 -7.33 -0.41 -1.10
N ILE A 439 -6.84 0.85 -1.03
CA ILE A 439 -6.51 1.51 0.24
C ILE A 439 -7.73 1.54 1.17
N SER A 440 -8.90 1.87 0.61
CA SER A 440 -10.16 1.94 1.35
C SER A 440 -10.60 0.56 1.86
N LEU A 441 -10.37 -0.51 1.08
CA LEU A 441 -10.57 -1.90 1.49
C LEU A 441 -9.58 -2.32 2.58
N ASN A 442 -8.30 -1.97 2.45
CA ASN A 442 -7.26 -2.32 3.41
C ASN A 442 -7.58 -1.82 4.83
N ALA A 443 -8.26 -0.67 4.95
CA ALA A 443 -8.74 -0.15 6.23
C ALA A 443 -9.73 -1.08 6.97
N TYR A 444 -10.31 -2.08 6.29
CA TYR A 444 -11.20 -3.09 6.88
C TYR A 444 -10.47 -4.32 7.42
N VAL A 445 -9.28 -4.63 6.94
CA VAL A 445 -8.51 -5.84 7.30
C VAL A 445 -8.19 -5.87 8.81
N ARG A 446 -8.22 -7.06 9.44
CA ARG A 446 -8.16 -7.25 10.91
C ARG A 446 -7.12 -8.31 11.32
N PHE A 447 -6.25 -8.04 12.31
CA PHE A 447 -5.36 -9.04 12.97
C PHE A 447 -4.94 -8.61 14.39
N PRO A 448 -4.68 -9.47 15.42
CA PRO A 448 -4.63 -10.93 15.52
C PRO A 448 -5.68 -11.55 16.47
N GLN A 449 -5.79 -12.90 16.53
CA GLN A 449 -7.00 -13.60 16.95
C GLN A 449 -6.98 -14.28 18.33
N ASN A 450 -5.85 -14.44 19.05
CA ASN A 450 -5.90 -14.90 20.45
C ASN A 450 -4.73 -14.49 21.38
N LYS A 451 -4.84 -14.89 22.65
CA LYS A 451 -4.09 -14.32 23.80
C LYS A 451 -2.61 -14.71 23.88
N GLU A 452 -2.16 -15.78 23.23
CA GLU A 452 -0.72 -16.03 23.05
C GLU A 452 -0.15 -15.23 21.88
N GLU A 453 -0.92 -15.01 20.81
CA GLU A 453 -0.51 -14.16 19.67
C GLU A 453 -0.32 -12.70 20.08
N LYS A 454 -1.19 -12.16 20.96
CA LYS A 454 -1.02 -10.81 21.54
C LYS A 454 0.30 -10.62 22.30
N LYS A 455 0.94 -11.69 22.78
CA LYS A 455 2.23 -11.66 23.49
C LYS A 455 3.44 -11.98 22.60
N LYS A 456 3.22 -12.50 21.40
CA LYS A 456 4.25 -12.95 20.45
C LYS A 456 4.44 -12.00 19.25
N LEU A 457 3.59 -10.98 19.10
CA LEU A 457 3.53 -10.10 17.92
C LEU A 457 4.13 -8.69 18.13
N ASP A 458 5.05 -8.51 19.08
CA ASP A 458 5.85 -7.28 19.30
C ASP A 458 5.12 -5.96 18.98
N TRP A 459 3.98 -5.73 19.64
CA TRP A 459 3.32 -4.43 19.59
C TRP A 459 4.13 -3.42 20.41
N ILE A 460 4.77 -2.47 19.73
CA ILE A 460 5.69 -1.49 20.32
C ILE A 460 5.00 -0.11 20.41
N ASP A 461 4.97 0.47 21.61
CA ASP A 461 4.64 1.88 21.82
C ASP A 461 5.75 2.77 21.24
N VAL A 462 5.38 3.65 20.31
CA VAL A 462 6.31 4.53 19.60
C VAL A 462 6.52 5.85 20.33
N GLY A 463 7.59 5.91 21.13
CA GLY A 463 8.23 7.14 21.60
C GLY A 463 7.80 7.60 23.00
N GLY A 464 8.80 8.03 23.79
CA GLY A 464 8.73 8.27 25.23
C GLY A 464 7.48 9.02 25.70
N TRP A 465 6.53 8.24 26.20
CA TRP A 465 5.49 8.73 27.08
C TRP A 465 5.68 8.01 28.41
N GLU A 466 6.23 8.72 29.39
CA GLU A 466 5.97 8.37 30.78
C GLU A 466 4.53 8.80 31.04
N PRO A 467 3.64 7.90 31.49
CA PRO A 467 2.37 8.30 32.03
C PRO A 467 2.64 9.32 33.13
N ASP A 468 2.23 10.57 32.93
CA ASP A 468 2.17 11.52 34.05
C ASP A 468 1.29 10.82 35.10
N GLU A 469 1.82 10.59 36.30
CA GLU A 469 1.18 9.90 37.44
C GLU A 469 -0.14 10.58 37.90
N LYS A 470 -0.65 11.54 37.12
CA LYS A 470 -1.92 12.26 37.26
C LYS A 470 -3.04 11.75 36.37
N HIS A 471 -2.81 10.81 35.45
CA HIS A 471 -3.81 10.33 34.50
C HIS A 471 -3.96 8.81 34.50
N ASP A 472 -4.61 8.29 35.55
CA ASP A 472 -5.00 6.87 35.73
C ASP A 472 -6.07 6.38 34.73
N ASP A 473 -6.49 7.19 33.74
CA ASP A 473 -7.56 6.88 32.80
C ASP A 473 -7.11 6.16 31.50
N ILE A 474 -5.83 5.76 31.41
CA ILE A 474 -5.27 5.11 30.21
C ILE A 474 -5.08 3.60 30.47
N ASN A 475 -6.17 2.85 30.33
CA ASN A 475 -6.19 1.37 30.31
C ASN A 475 -6.82 0.84 28.99
N PHE A 476 -6.28 -0.28 28.47
CA PHE A 476 -6.30 -0.72 27.07
C PHE A 476 -7.29 -1.87 26.75
N GLY A 477 -7.95 -1.84 25.58
CA GLY A 477 -8.43 -3.01 24.83
C GLY A 477 -8.28 -2.86 23.30
N TRP A 478 -7.72 -3.86 22.59
CA TRP A 478 -7.76 -4.04 21.11
C TRP A 478 -9.06 -4.76 20.68
N GLU A 479 -9.93 -5.07 21.64
CA GLU A 479 -11.26 -5.65 21.46
C GLU A 479 -12.37 -4.59 21.58
N ASP A 480 -12.01 -3.29 21.59
CA ASP A 480 -12.92 -2.19 21.91
C ASP A 480 -13.23 -1.27 20.71
N ILE A 481 -14.46 -0.75 20.75
CA ILE A 481 -15.19 -0.05 19.69
C ILE A 481 -14.48 1.26 19.27
N GLY A 482 -14.11 1.45 17.98
CA GLY A 482 -13.33 2.63 17.54
C GLY A 482 -13.18 2.84 16.02
N LEU A 483 -12.72 4.03 15.60
CA LEU A 483 -12.41 4.39 14.20
C LEU A 483 -10.97 3.97 13.86
N ARG A 484 -10.76 3.39 12.66
CA ARG A 484 -9.44 2.99 12.15
C ARG A 484 -9.02 3.84 10.95
N GLY A 485 -7.75 4.22 10.90
CA GLY A 485 -7.14 4.95 9.78
C GLY A 485 -5.82 4.32 9.35
N HIS A 486 -5.72 3.91 8.09
CA HIS A 486 -4.50 3.32 7.52
C HIS A 486 -3.78 4.37 6.69
N ILE A 487 -2.48 4.53 6.91
CA ILE A 487 -1.67 5.59 6.32
C ILE A 487 -0.70 4.96 5.31
N PHE A 488 -0.89 5.35 4.06
CA PHE A 488 -0.04 4.99 2.93
C PHE A 488 0.79 6.20 2.58
N VAL A 489 2.08 5.99 2.32
CA VAL A 489 3.01 7.09 2.06
C VAL A 489 3.76 6.77 0.80
N ASN A 490 3.70 7.69 -0.15
CA ASN A 490 4.54 7.71 -1.33
C ASN A 490 5.66 8.73 -1.09
N GLU A 491 6.87 8.23 -0.83
CA GLU A 491 8.04 9.06 -0.55
C GLU A 491 8.61 9.74 -1.81
N GLU A 492 8.40 9.15 -3.00
CA GLU A 492 8.83 9.72 -4.29
C GLU A 492 8.03 10.99 -4.58
N ASP A 493 6.70 10.85 -4.56
CA ASP A 493 5.79 11.92 -4.92
C ASP A 493 5.41 12.81 -3.72
N LYS A 494 5.92 12.52 -2.51
CA LYS A 494 5.56 13.21 -1.26
C LYS A 494 4.05 13.32 -1.07
N ILE A 495 3.36 12.19 -1.19
CA ILE A 495 1.91 12.07 -1.02
C ILE A 495 1.63 11.12 0.14
N VAL A 496 0.73 11.52 1.04
CA VAL A 496 0.21 10.67 2.12
C VAL A 496 -1.26 10.41 1.85
N VAL A 497 -1.69 9.14 1.84
CA VAL A 497 -3.09 8.78 1.69
C VAL A 497 -3.60 8.15 2.98
N ILE A 498 -4.62 8.78 3.58
CA ILE A 498 -5.31 8.30 4.78
C ILE A 498 -6.54 7.51 4.35
N GLY A 499 -6.49 6.19 4.48
CA GLY A 499 -7.62 5.27 4.30
C GLY A 499 -8.45 5.15 5.58
N ILE A 500 -9.65 5.72 5.60
CA ILE A 500 -10.55 5.69 6.76
C ILE A 500 -11.49 4.48 6.64
N LYS A 501 -11.53 3.65 7.69
CA LYS A 501 -12.47 2.55 7.80
C LYS A 501 -13.91 3.07 7.88
N GLY A 502 -14.82 2.46 7.13
CA GLY A 502 -16.26 2.60 7.32
C GLY A 502 -16.91 1.45 8.08
N THR A 503 -18.23 1.41 8.04
CA THR A 503 -19.04 0.39 8.70
C THR A 503 -18.82 -0.98 8.08
N LEU A 504 -18.56 -1.98 8.90
CA LEU A 504 -18.66 -3.39 8.51
C LEU A 504 -20.15 -3.66 8.30
N GLY A 505 -20.56 -4.02 7.08
CA GLY A 505 -21.96 -4.19 6.72
C GLY A 505 -22.63 -5.27 7.56
N ALA A 506 -23.23 -4.89 8.69
CA ALA A 506 -23.86 -5.84 9.59
C ALA A 506 -24.99 -6.55 8.82
N GLY A 507 -24.92 -7.88 8.73
CA GLY A 507 -25.91 -8.69 8.01
C GLY A 507 -25.60 -8.98 6.53
N LEU A 508 -24.44 -8.57 6.00
CA LEU A 508 -23.95 -9.02 4.70
C LEU A 508 -22.94 -10.17 4.87
N PRO A 509 -23.13 -11.34 4.21
CA PRO A 509 -22.17 -12.46 4.32
C PRO A 509 -20.80 -12.08 3.74
N GLY A 510 -19.72 -12.15 4.52
CA GLY A 510 -18.38 -11.71 4.10
C GLY A 510 -18.02 -10.27 4.49
N GLY A 511 -18.81 -9.61 5.37
CA GLY A 511 -18.30 -8.46 6.13
C GLY A 511 -17.48 -8.98 7.31
N GLY A 512 -16.23 -8.52 7.47
CA GLY A 512 -15.39 -8.86 8.62
C GLY A 512 -16.09 -8.67 9.99
N SER A 513 -15.50 -9.27 11.02
CA SER A 513 -16.07 -9.48 12.37
C SER A 513 -16.80 -8.29 13.05
N ASP A 514 -17.88 -8.61 13.77
CA ASP A 514 -18.89 -7.78 14.48
C ASP A 514 -18.44 -6.74 15.54
N GLU A 515 -17.15 -6.40 15.69
CA GLU A 515 -16.65 -5.70 16.89
C GLU A 515 -16.95 -4.19 16.95
N THR A 516 -17.04 -3.49 15.80
CA THR A 516 -17.39 -2.06 15.75
C THR A 516 -18.86 -1.79 15.42
N GLY A 517 -19.63 -2.84 15.14
CA GLY A 517 -20.94 -2.75 14.49
C GLY A 517 -21.95 -1.83 15.17
N ASN A 518 -21.91 -1.70 16.50
CA ASN A 518 -22.84 -0.83 17.23
C ASN A 518 -22.49 0.67 17.15
N ASN A 519 -21.20 1.05 17.22
CA ASN A 519 -20.83 2.47 17.04
C ASN A 519 -20.83 2.85 15.56
N ASP A 520 -20.47 1.94 14.67
CA ASP A 520 -20.64 2.10 13.22
C ASP A 520 -22.11 2.42 12.90
N LYS A 521 -23.04 1.56 13.36
CA LYS A 521 -24.50 1.79 13.26
C LYS A 521 -24.93 3.11 13.89
N THR A 522 -24.38 3.47 15.05
CA THR A 522 -24.73 4.71 15.74
C THR A 522 -24.34 5.93 14.90
N ASN A 523 -23.12 5.95 14.36
CA ASN A 523 -22.61 7.05 13.57
C ASN A 523 -23.27 7.10 12.18
N ASP A 524 -23.50 5.97 11.54
CA ASP A 524 -24.30 5.87 10.30
C ASP A 524 -25.68 6.51 10.47
N ASN A 525 -26.38 6.05 11.50
CA ASN A 525 -27.73 6.51 11.81
C ASN A 525 -27.77 7.95 12.34
N LEU A 526 -26.63 8.52 12.72
CA LEU A 526 -26.52 9.91 13.12
C LEU A 526 -26.21 10.82 11.93
N LEU A 527 -25.32 10.38 11.04
CA LEU A 527 -24.86 11.14 9.87
C LEU A 527 -25.87 11.14 8.72
N PHE A 528 -26.54 10.01 8.47
CA PHE A 528 -27.28 9.78 7.22
C PHE A 528 -28.80 9.68 7.38
N LEU A 529 -29.31 10.01 8.57
CA LEU A 529 -30.74 10.05 8.86
C LEU A 529 -31.23 11.45 9.19
N CYS A 530 -32.52 11.63 8.91
CA CYS A 530 -33.15 12.91 9.11
C CYS A 530 -33.35 13.25 10.59
N CYS A 531 -33.60 12.25 11.45
CA CYS A 531 -33.80 12.42 12.89
C CYS A 531 -33.48 11.13 13.70
N CYS A 532 -32.19 10.87 13.92
CA CYS A 532 -31.69 9.83 14.84
C CYS A 532 -32.32 8.43 14.70
N ALA A 533 -32.44 7.95 13.48
CA ALA A 533 -33.02 6.64 13.14
C ALA A 533 -34.48 6.41 13.58
N ARG A 534 -35.31 7.45 13.63
CA ARG A 534 -36.75 7.29 13.88
C ARG A 534 -37.52 6.84 12.63
N VAL A 535 -37.34 5.58 12.21
CA VAL A 535 -37.97 5.01 10.99
C VAL A 535 -39.32 4.36 11.28
N SER A 536 -39.47 3.70 12.44
CA SER A 536 -40.74 3.09 12.89
C SER A 536 -40.82 3.01 14.42
N TYR A 537 -42.00 2.70 14.97
CA TYR A 537 -42.22 2.62 16.42
C TYR A 537 -41.47 1.45 17.09
N MET A 538 -41.03 0.45 16.30
CA MET A 538 -40.29 -0.73 16.76
C MET A 538 -38.77 -0.51 16.77
N TRP A 539 -38.30 0.68 16.39
CA TRP A 539 -36.88 0.98 16.21
C TRP A 539 -36.28 1.77 17.38
N THR A 540 -35.07 1.41 17.80
CA THR A 540 -34.31 2.14 18.82
C THR A 540 -33.58 3.33 18.19
N THR A 541 -33.88 4.54 18.64
CA THR A 541 -33.23 5.76 18.15
C THR A 541 -31.80 5.90 18.69
N VAL A 542 -30.91 6.54 17.92
CA VAL A 542 -29.51 6.76 18.32
C VAL A 542 -29.31 8.02 19.16
N CYS A 543 -30.34 8.86 19.25
CA CYS A 543 -30.39 10.04 20.11
C CYS A 543 -31.86 10.43 20.40
N ASP A 544 -32.06 11.33 21.36
CA ASP A 544 -33.39 11.77 21.82
C ASP A 544 -33.87 13.09 21.19
N CYS A 545 -33.33 13.50 20.04
CA CYS A 545 -33.69 14.76 19.38
C CYS A 545 -35.06 14.76 18.69
N TYR A 546 -35.76 13.62 18.65
CA TYR A 546 -37.10 13.52 18.08
C TYR A 546 -38.14 14.16 19.01
N GLU A 547 -38.96 15.05 18.46
CA GLU A 547 -40.02 15.70 19.23
C GLU A 547 -41.40 15.08 18.95
N LYS A 548 -41.80 15.04 17.67
CA LYS A 548 -43.11 14.53 17.22
C LYS A 548 -43.05 14.20 15.73
N THR A 549 -44.17 13.72 15.17
CA THR A 549 -44.23 13.21 13.79
C THR A 549 -43.63 14.20 12.80
N TYR A 550 -42.60 13.75 12.06
CA TYR A 550 -41.82 14.55 11.13
C TYR A 550 -41.29 15.87 11.73
N THR A 551 -40.98 15.91 13.03
CA THR A 551 -40.41 17.08 13.70
C THR A 551 -39.22 16.66 14.57
N CYS A 552 -38.06 17.27 14.35
CA CYS A 552 -36.82 16.98 15.07
C CYS A 552 -36.16 18.28 15.56
N ASN A 553 -35.52 18.23 16.71
CA ASN A 553 -34.79 19.36 17.26
C ASN A 553 -33.42 19.50 16.57
N GLN A 554 -33.21 20.59 15.82
CA GLN A 554 -31.97 20.82 15.07
C GLN A 554 -30.78 21.05 15.99
N ASP A 555 -30.96 21.88 17.03
CA ASP A 555 -29.88 22.22 17.98
C ASP A 555 -29.35 20.96 18.68
N CYS A 556 -30.23 20.00 18.95
CA CYS A 556 -29.89 18.71 19.53
C CYS A 556 -29.09 17.83 18.54
N LEU A 557 -29.52 17.75 17.28
CA LEU A 557 -28.83 16.95 16.24
C LEU A 557 -27.40 17.44 16.00
N GLU A 558 -27.20 18.76 15.95
CA GLU A 558 -25.88 19.37 15.78
C GLU A 558 -24.97 19.04 16.97
N LYS A 559 -25.50 19.10 18.20
CA LYS A 559 -24.75 18.71 19.42
C LYS A 559 -24.33 17.25 19.40
N GLU A 560 -25.23 16.35 19.00
CA GLU A 560 -24.90 14.92 18.93
C GLU A 560 -23.80 14.61 17.93
N LEU A 561 -23.75 15.31 16.79
CA LEU A 561 -22.71 15.12 15.76
C LEU A 561 -21.32 15.54 16.21
N MET A 562 -21.21 16.52 17.12
CA MET A 562 -19.95 17.09 17.61
C MET A 562 -19.47 16.50 18.93
N ARG A 563 -20.16 15.48 19.47
CA ARG A 563 -19.66 14.83 20.68
C ARG A 563 -18.30 14.16 20.40
N LYS A 564 -17.39 14.27 21.35
CA LYS A 564 -16.01 13.75 21.24
C LYS A 564 -15.93 12.23 21.08
N ASP A 565 -17.00 11.53 21.42
CA ASP A 565 -17.11 10.08 21.28
C ASP A 565 -17.68 9.61 19.94
N ARG A 566 -17.86 10.53 18.98
CA ARG A 566 -18.34 10.27 17.61
C ARG A 566 -17.22 10.31 16.59
N TYR A 567 -17.46 9.69 15.43
CA TYR A 567 -16.42 9.44 14.43
C TYR A 567 -15.91 10.69 13.73
N TYR A 568 -16.72 11.76 13.63
CA TYR A 568 -16.24 13.00 13.03
C TYR A 568 -15.08 13.61 13.84
N GLN A 569 -15.19 13.69 15.17
CA GLN A 569 -14.09 14.17 16.01
C GLN A 569 -12.88 13.23 15.95
N ALA A 570 -13.10 11.91 15.98
CA ALA A 570 -12.02 10.93 15.85
C ALA A 570 -11.24 11.08 14.52
N THR A 571 -11.93 11.50 13.45
CA THR A 571 -11.32 11.73 12.14
C THR A 571 -10.48 13.02 12.12
N ILE A 572 -10.90 14.07 12.84
CA ILE A 572 -10.08 15.28 13.02
C ILE A 572 -8.80 14.97 13.78
N ASP A 573 -8.90 14.19 14.86
CA ASP A 573 -7.76 13.82 15.69
C ASP A 573 -6.77 12.92 14.92
N LEU A 574 -7.29 12.00 14.10
CA LEU A 574 -6.48 11.21 13.17
C LEU A 574 -5.68 12.10 12.21
N TYR A 575 -6.33 13.06 11.54
CA TYR A 575 -5.65 13.97 10.61
C TYR A 575 -4.56 14.79 11.31
N LYS A 576 -4.85 15.34 12.49
CA LYS A 576 -3.87 16.10 13.28
C LYS A 576 -2.63 15.28 13.59
N ASN A 577 -2.81 14.04 14.02
CA ASN A 577 -1.71 13.12 14.32
C ASN A 577 -0.88 12.77 13.08
N VAL A 578 -1.50 12.66 11.90
CA VAL A 578 -0.77 12.41 10.65
C VAL A 578 -0.01 13.67 10.21
N SER A 579 -0.66 14.84 10.27
CA SER A 579 -0.07 16.12 9.86
C SER A 579 1.09 16.60 10.75
N SER A 580 1.19 16.10 11.99
CA SER A 580 2.33 16.39 12.87
C SER A 580 3.57 15.58 12.53
N ILE A 581 3.41 14.44 11.84
CA ILE A 581 4.50 13.57 11.40
C ILE A 581 4.91 13.92 9.97
N TYR A 582 3.92 14.09 9.10
CA TYR A 582 4.11 14.48 7.70
C TYR A 582 3.80 15.96 7.56
N SER A 583 4.85 16.78 7.58
CA SER A 583 4.73 18.23 7.42
C SER A 583 3.97 18.55 6.14
N THR A 584 2.88 19.31 6.26
CA THR A 584 2.06 19.72 5.11
C THR A 584 2.71 20.77 4.22
N GLU A 585 3.92 21.23 4.58
CA GLU A 585 4.78 22.02 3.69
C GLU A 585 5.49 21.15 2.65
N GLU A 586 5.73 19.87 2.98
CA GLU A 586 6.46 18.93 2.11
C GLU A 586 5.53 17.89 1.48
N TYR A 587 4.56 17.39 2.26
CA TYR A 587 3.65 16.32 1.86
C TYR A 587 2.25 16.85 1.54
N GLU A 588 1.66 16.30 0.48
CA GLU A 588 0.25 16.50 0.18
C GLU A 588 -0.58 15.35 0.78
N ILE A 589 -1.57 15.68 1.61
CA ILE A 589 -2.37 14.68 2.33
C ILE A 589 -3.70 14.48 1.60
N TRP A 590 -3.95 13.26 1.17
CA TRP A 590 -5.21 12.80 0.60
C TRP A 590 -5.95 11.92 1.58
N VAL A 591 -7.27 11.88 1.45
CA VAL A 591 -8.15 11.05 2.30
C VAL A 591 -9.05 10.20 1.42
N THR A 592 -9.20 8.92 1.75
CA THR A 592 -10.07 8.00 1.03
C THR A 592 -10.80 7.09 1.98
N GLY A 593 -11.93 6.56 1.56
CA GLY A 593 -12.65 5.58 2.35
C GLY A 593 -13.86 5.03 1.61
N HIS A 594 -14.43 3.96 2.17
CA HIS A 594 -15.63 3.33 1.64
C HIS A 594 -16.80 3.45 2.63
N SER A 595 -18.02 3.58 2.13
CA SER A 595 -19.25 3.68 2.94
C SER A 595 -19.14 4.82 3.97
N LEU A 596 -19.40 4.57 5.26
CA LEU A 596 -19.18 5.54 6.36
C LEU A 596 -17.78 6.19 6.32
N GLY A 597 -16.73 5.41 6.01
CA GLY A 597 -15.36 5.90 5.95
C GLY A 597 -15.15 6.89 4.79
N GLY A 598 -15.84 6.67 3.68
CA GLY A 598 -15.85 7.59 2.53
C GLY A 598 -16.56 8.91 2.87
N ALA A 599 -17.68 8.85 3.60
CA ALA A 599 -18.35 10.06 4.07
C ALA A 599 -17.47 10.85 5.05
N LEU A 600 -16.79 10.17 5.99
CA LEU A 600 -15.84 10.81 6.91
C LEU A 600 -14.64 11.43 6.16
N ALA A 601 -14.12 10.75 5.12
CA ALA A 601 -13.08 11.29 4.25
C ALA A 601 -13.55 12.58 3.54
N SER A 602 -14.79 12.59 3.03
CA SER A 602 -15.39 13.78 2.42
C SER A 602 -15.55 14.93 3.42
N LEU A 603 -16.05 14.66 4.63
CA LEU A 603 -16.18 15.65 5.70
C LEU A 603 -14.80 16.21 6.10
N LEU A 604 -13.78 15.36 6.23
CA LEU A 604 -12.42 15.80 6.55
C LEU A 604 -11.82 16.64 5.41
N GLY A 605 -12.05 16.23 4.15
CA GLY A 605 -11.67 16.99 2.96
C GLY A 605 -12.29 18.39 2.95
N ARG A 606 -13.55 18.52 3.38
CA ARG A 606 -14.20 19.83 3.58
C ARG A 606 -13.60 20.66 4.69
N THR A 607 -13.28 20.04 5.82
CA THR A 607 -12.77 20.74 7.01
C THR A 607 -11.40 21.35 6.76
N PHE A 608 -10.50 20.63 6.07
CA PHE A 608 -9.11 21.04 5.88
C PHE A 608 -8.74 21.41 4.44
N GLY A 609 -9.66 21.25 3.48
CA GLY A 609 -9.41 21.50 2.06
C GLY A 609 -8.48 20.45 1.42
N LEU A 610 -8.69 19.17 1.78
CA LEU A 610 -7.89 18.04 1.30
C LEU A 610 -8.54 17.39 0.08
N PRO A 611 -7.75 16.83 -0.86
CA PRO A 611 -8.27 15.92 -1.87
C PRO A 611 -8.90 14.69 -1.23
N ALA A 612 -10.18 14.41 -1.55
CA ALA A 612 -10.92 13.30 -0.96
C ALA A 612 -11.62 12.42 -2.00
N VAL A 613 -11.45 11.10 -1.90
CA VAL A 613 -12.16 10.12 -2.74
C VAL A 613 -13.01 9.20 -1.87
N ALA A 614 -14.32 9.25 -2.05
CA ALA A 614 -15.29 8.50 -1.27
C ALA A 614 -15.95 7.43 -2.15
N PHE A 615 -15.84 6.16 -1.76
CA PHE A 615 -16.40 5.02 -2.49
C PHE A 615 -17.70 4.55 -1.85
N GLU A 616 -18.78 4.51 -2.62
CA GLU A 616 -20.13 4.11 -2.20
C GLU A 616 -20.55 4.77 -0.87
N ALA A 617 -20.09 5.99 -0.60
CA ALA A 617 -20.44 6.71 0.61
C ALA A 617 -21.93 7.09 0.58
N PRO A 618 -22.67 7.02 1.70
CA PRO A 618 -24.00 7.62 1.78
C PRO A 618 -23.91 9.16 1.68
N GLY A 619 -25.00 9.81 1.28
CA GLY A 619 -25.05 11.28 1.12
C GLY A 619 -24.74 12.03 2.42
N GLU A 620 -23.61 12.71 2.48
CA GLU A 620 -23.07 13.35 3.69
C GLU A 620 -23.29 14.88 3.76
N MET A 621 -23.85 15.49 2.72
CA MET A 621 -24.00 16.95 2.63
C MET A 621 -24.87 17.52 3.77
N LEU A 622 -25.87 16.78 4.26
CA LEU A 622 -26.68 17.20 5.41
C LEU A 622 -25.86 17.26 6.70
N ALA A 623 -25.01 16.25 6.94
CA ALA A 623 -24.10 16.22 8.08
C ALA A 623 -23.10 17.39 8.02
N MET A 624 -22.51 17.65 6.84
CA MET A 624 -21.62 18.81 6.63
C MET A 624 -22.29 20.14 7.01
N LYS A 625 -23.57 20.33 6.64
CA LYS A 625 -24.34 21.54 7.01
C LYS A 625 -24.58 21.63 8.52
N ARG A 626 -24.93 20.51 9.17
CA ARG A 626 -25.15 20.45 10.63
C ARG A 626 -23.88 20.71 11.42
N LEU A 627 -22.73 20.30 10.88
CA LEU A 627 -21.42 20.57 11.47
C LEU A 627 -20.93 22.01 11.21
N HIS A 628 -21.60 22.78 10.35
CA HIS A 628 -21.21 24.14 9.97
C HIS A 628 -19.77 24.23 9.43
N LEU A 629 -19.33 23.23 8.66
CA LEU A 629 -17.96 23.15 8.19
C LEU A 629 -17.54 24.42 7.42
N PRO A 630 -16.28 24.88 7.56
CA PRO A 630 -15.78 26.05 6.85
C PRO A 630 -16.02 25.96 5.34
N GLN A 631 -16.45 27.06 4.71
CA GLN A 631 -16.67 27.13 3.26
C GLN A 631 -15.80 28.24 2.66
N ALA A 632 -14.93 27.85 1.71
CA ALA A 632 -14.03 28.78 1.06
C ALA A 632 -14.82 29.81 0.22
N PRO A 633 -14.58 31.12 0.38
CA PRO A 633 -15.29 32.13 -0.37
C PRO A 633 -14.79 32.17 -1.82
N GLY A 634 -15.75 32.14 -2.76
CA GLY A 634 -15.50 32.35 -4.18
C GLY A 634 -14.93 31.13 -4.93
N ILE A 635 -14.73 30.00 -4.27
CA ILE A 635 -14.41 28.73 -4.95
C ILE A 635 -15.72 28.12 -5.48
N PRO A 636 -15.82 27.87 -6.80
CA PRO A 636 -16.91 27.08 -7.36
C PRO A 636 -16.88 25.64 -6.83
N LYS A 637 -18.06 25.03 -6.66
CA LYS A 637 -18.17 23.69 -6.09
C LYS A 637 -17.38 22.61 -6.84
N HIS A 638 -17.27 22.70 -8.17
CA HIS A 638 -16.43 21.80 -8.98
C HIS A 638 -14.92 21.86 -8.68
N LYS A 639 -14.43 22.85 -7.92
CA LYS A 639 -13.02 22.98 -7.54
C LYS A 639 -12.72 22.49 -6.13
N GLU A 640 -13.67 21.87 -5.44
CA GLU A 640 -13.51 21.45 -4.04
C GLU A 640 -12.81 20.09 -3.86
N ASN A 641 -12.19 19.54 -4.93
CA ASN A 641 -11.37 18.32 -4.95
C ASN A 641 -11.90 17.15 -4.10
N ILE A 642 -13.22 16.95 -4.11
CA ILE A 642 -13.91 15.86 -3.44
C ILE A 642 -14.70 15.09 -4.51
N TRP A 643 -14.51 13.78 -4.57
CA TRP A 643 -15.13 12.89 -5.55
C TRP A 643 -15.85 11.74 -4.85
N HIS A 644 -17.12 11.56 -5.19
CA HIS A 644 -17.96 10.46 -4.73
C HIS A 644 -18.15 9.46 -5.85
N ILE A 645 -17.47 8.33 -5.76
CA ILE A 645 -17.58 7.23 -6.70
C ILE A 645 -18.67 6.29 -6.21
N GLY A 646 -19.67 6.03 -7.04
CA GLY A 646 -20.74 5.10 -6.68
C GLY A 646 -21.38 4.41 -7.88
N ASN A 647 -22.35 3.54 -7.62
CA ASN A 647 -23.07 2.85 -8.68
C ASN A 647 -24.59 2.87 -8.50
N THR A 648 -25.32 2.88 -9.62
CA THR A 648 -26.78 3.00 -9.64
C THR A 648 -27.53 1.80 -9.06
N ALA A 649 -26.85 0.68 -8.85
CA ALA A 649 -27.43 -0.51 -8.25
C ALA A 649 -27.09 -0.65 -6.75
N ASP A 650 -26.36 0.30 -6.16
CA ASP A 650 -26.16 0.38 -4.71
C ASP A 650 -27.28 1.20 -4.04
N PRO A 651 -28.15 0.58 -3.24
CA PRO A 651 -29.21 1.30 -2.53
C PRO A 651 -28.70 2.26 -1.43
N ILE A 652 -27.48 2.07 -0.91
CA ILE A 652 -26.90 2.94 0.13
C ILE A 652 -26.41 4.24 -0.49
N TYR A 653 -25.52 4.18 -1.49
CA TYR A 653 -25.05 5.37 -2.22
C TYR A 653 -26.22 6.17 -2.79
N MET A 654 -27.22 5.49 -3.36
CA MET A 654 -28.40 6.13 -3.93
C MET A 654 -29.39 6.69 -2.89
N GLY A 655 -29.19 6.45 -1.59
CA GLY A 655 -30.08 6.93 -0.51
C GLY A 655 -31.49 6.35 -0.54
N VAL A 656 -31.66 5.14 -1.12
CA VAL A 656 -32.96 4.45 -1.24
C VAL A 656 -33.11 3.30 -0.26
N CYS A 657 -32.14 3.08 0.62
CA CYS A 657 -32.15 2.02 1.62
C CYS A 657 -32.86 2.44 2.93
N ASN A 658 -34.17 2.74 2.87
CA ASN A 658 -34.94 3.32 3.98
C ASN A 658 -36.31 2.68 4.27
N GLY A 659 -36.73 1.65 3.51
CA GLY A 659 -38.05 1.02 3.66
C GLY A 659 -38.13 0.01 4.81
N ALA A 660 -39.30 -0.16 5.44
CA ALA A 660 -39.53 -1.13 6.52
C ALA A 660 -39.24 -2.61 6.14
N LEU A 661 -39.32 -2.92 4.84
CA LEU A 661 -38.99 -4.22 4.25
C LEU A 661 -37.64 -4.24 3.51
N SER A 662 -36.85 -3.16 3.61
CA SER A 662 -35.53 -3.10 2.97
C SER A 662 -34.51 -3.96 3.71
N SER A 663 -33.54 -4.50 3.00
CA SER A 663 -32.43 -5.26 3.58
C SER A 663 -31.62 -4.43 4.59
N CYS A 664 -31.47 -3.12 4.37
CA CYS A 664 -30.83 -2.22 5.35
C CYS A 664 -31.62 -2.13 6.66
N ASN A 665 -32.96 -2.03 6.58
CA ASN A 665 -33.80 -1.98 7.77
C ASN A 665 -33.72 -3.29 8.57
N VAL A 666 -33.64 -4.44 7.91
CA VAL A 666 -33.41 -5.73 8.60
C VAL A 666 -32.03 -5.77 9.29
N ALA A 667 -31.03 -5.10 8.71
CA ALA A 667 -29.66 -5.02 9.21
C ALA A 667 -29.40 -3.96 10.30
N GLY A 668 -30.40 -3.14 10.65
CA GLY A 668 -30.24 -2.09 11.65
C GLY A 668 -29.83 -0.71 11.09
N TYR A 669 -29.98 -0.50 9.78
CA TYR A 669 -29.66 0.75 9.10
C TYR A 669 -30.87 1.35 8.39
N ALA A 670 -30.94 2.66 8.35
CA ALA A 670 -31.78 3.37 7.40
C ALA A 670 -31.02 4.56 6.85
N MET A 671 -30.93 4.69 5.53
CA MET A 671 -30.19 5.76 4.87
C MET A 671 -31.21 6.64 4.15
N GLU A 672 -31.49 7.82 4.70
CA GLU A 672 -32.47 8.77 4.15
C GLU A 672 -31.80 9.88 3.31
N THR A 673 -30.49 10.05 3.43
CA THR A 673 -29.73 11.08 2.71
C THR A 673 -29.12 10.53 1.41
N ALA A 674 -29.17 11.34 0.37
CA ALA A 674 -28.63 11.04 -0.96
C ALA A 674 -27.77 12.19 -1.52
N CYS A 675 -27.69 13.33 -0.81
CA CYS A 675 -26.93 14.46 -1.31
C CYS A 675 -25.46 14.39 -0.87
N HIS A 676 -24.57 14.40 -1.85
CA HIS A 676 -23.12 14.47 -1.67
C HIS A 676 -22.59 15.89 -1.79
N THR A 677 -21.40 16.10 -1.25
CA THR A 677 -20.60 17.30 -1.51
C THR A 677 -19.65 17.08 -2.69
N GLY A 678 -19.13 18.14 -3.32
CA GLY A 678 -18.17 18.01 -4.42
C GLY A 678 -18.77 17.40 -5.70
N LYS A 679 -18.03 16.49 -6.35
CA LYS A 679 -18.42 15.82 -7.60
C LYS A 679 -18.94 14.41 -7.34
N VAL A 680 -19.89 13.99 -8.16
CA VAL A 680 -20.43 12.63 -8.19
C VAL A 680 -19.98 11.93 -9.48
N CYS A 681 -19.36 10.76 -9.34
CA CYS A 681 -18.83 9.94 -10.43
C CYS A 681 -19.56 8.59 -10.40
N VAL A 682 -20.66 8.47 -11.14
CA VAL A 682 -21.60 7.35 -10.97
C VAL A 682 -21.56 6.38 -12.15
N TYR A 683 -21.36 5.10 -11.88
CA TYR A 683 -21.48 4.03 -12.87
C TYR A 683 -22.95 3.59 -13.03
N ASP A 684 -23.52 3.71 -14.23
CA ASP A 684 -24.91 3.36 -14.55
C ASP A 684 -25.08 1.85 -14.82
N VAL A 685 -24.61 1.01 -13.89
CA VAL A 685 -24.66 -0.47 -13.98
C VAL A 685 -26.08 -1.04 -14.18
N VAL A 686 -27.12 -0.35 -13.71
CA VAL A 686 -28.51 -0.78 -13.94
C VAL A 686 -28.86 -0.67 -15.43
N THR A 687 -28.54 0.46 -16.06
CA THR A 687 -28.83 0.67 -17.48
C THR A 687 -27.85 -0.07 -18.38
N ASP A 688 -26.56 0.03 -18.08
CA ASP A 688 -25.47 -0.43 -18.95
C ASP A 688 -25.29 -1.95 -18.88
N LYS A 689 -25.53 -2.56 -17.70
CA LYS A 689 -25.31 -3.99 -17.46
C LYS A 689 -26.56 -4.75 -16.99
N GLY A 690 -27.71 -4.08 -16.85
CA GLY A 690 -28.96 -4.71 -16.42
C GLY A 690 -28.96 -5.16 -14.95
N TRP A 691 -28.09 -4.58 -14.11
CA TRP A 691 -28.02 -4.94 -12.69
C TRP A 691 -29.32 -4.58 -11.97
N ARG A 692 -29.68 -5.41 -10.98
CA ARG A 692 -30.77 -5.08 -10.05
C ARG A 692 -30.19 -4.34 -8.85
N VAL A 693 -30.93 -3.37 -8.34
CA VAL A 693 -30.59 -2.70 -7.08
C VAL A 693 -30.50 -3.75 -5.98
N ASN A 694 -29.31 -3.88 -5.37
CA ASN A 694 -29.02 -4.90 -4.38
C ASN A 694 -27.93 -4.39 -3.44
N LEU A 695 -28.10 -4.65 -2.15
CA LEU A 695 -27.14 -4.29 -1.11
C LEU A 695 -25.77 -4.96 -1.32
N LEU A 696 -25.70 -6.11 -2.02
CA LEU A 696 -24.41 -6.72 -2.39
C LEU A 696 -23.57 -5.82 -3.31
N ASN A 697 -24.21 -4.96 -4.11
CA ASN A 697 -23.50 -4.05 -5.02
C ASN A 697 -22.87 -2.86 -4.29
N HIS A 698 -23.15 -2.68 -2.99
CA HIS A 698 -22.47 -1.69 -2.14
C HIS A 698 -21.03 -2.12 -1.83
N ARG A 699 -20.72 -3.41 -1.87
CA ARG A 699 -19.45 -3.92 -1.33
C ARG A 699 -18.28 -3.43 -2.16
N ILE A 700 -17.25 -2.92 -1.49
CA ILE A 700 -16.03 -2.41 -2.15
C ILE A 700 -15.38 -3.43 -3.11
N HIS A 701 -15.43 -4.73 -2.83
CA HIS A 701 -14.93 -5.76 -3.76
C HIS A 701 -15.72 -5.79 -5.07
N THR A 702 -17.05 -5.61 -5.00
CA THR A 702 -17.92 -5.56 -6.18
C THR A 702 -17.63 -4.30 -6.99
N VAL A 703 -17.38 -3.19 -6.30
CA VAL A 703 -16.98 -1.92 -6.91
C VAL A 703 -15.65 -2.04 -7.65
N ILE A 704 -14.64 -2.71 -7.06
CA ILE A 704 -13.34 -2.92 -7.70
C ILE A 704 -13.46 -3.90 -8.87
N ASP A 705 -13.89 -5.14 -8.59
CA ASP A 705 -13.78 -6.25 -9.55
C ASP A 705 -14.82 -6.20 -10.67
N ASP A 706 -16.07 -5.92 -10.32
CA ASP A 706 -17.20 -6.09 -11.25
C ASP A 706 -17.68 -4.75 -11.85
N ILE A 707 -17.23 -3.63 -11.29
CA ILE A 707 -17.49 -2.28 -11.78
C ILE A 707 -16.21 -1.68 -12.36
N ILE A 708 -15.32 -1.10 -11.56
CA ILE A 708 -14.18 -0.29 -12.05
C ILE A 708 -13.32 -1.08 -13.04
N LEU A 709 -12.93 -2.32 -12.72
CA LEU A 709 -12.08 -3.13 -13.61
C LEU A 709 -12.80 -3.62 -14.88
N THR A 710 -14.14 -3.66 -14.86
CA THR A 710 -14.93 -4.13 -16.00
C THR A 710 -15.30 -2.99 -16.97
N TYR A 711 -15.33 -1.74 -16.53
CA TYR A 711 -15.52 -0.60 -17.44
C TYR A 711 -14.19 -0.20 -18.11
N ASN A 712 -14.25 0.19 -19.39
CA ASN A 712 -13.09 0.64 -20.14
C ASN A 712 -12.66 2.07 -19.76
N GLU A 713 -13.60 2.90 -19.36
CA GLU A 713 -13.40 4.30 -18.98
C GLU A 713 -13.91 4.55 -17.56
N THR A 714 -13.31 5.52 -16.86
CA THR A 714 -13.78 5.93 -15.55
C THR A 714 -15.09 6.69 -15.66
N ALA A 715 -15.96 6.57 -14.65
CA ALA A 715 -17.23 7.29 -14.62
C ALA A 715 -17.02 8.80 -14.69
N ALA A 716 -17.79 9.49 -15.52
CA ALA A 716 -17.72 10.94 -15.63
C ALA A 716 -18.12 11.61 -14.30
N CYS A 717 -17.21 12.40 -13.74
CA CYS A 717 -17.43 13.14 -12.50
C CYS A 717 -18.10 14.48 -12.79
N VAL A 718 -19.35 14.65 -12.36
CA VAL A 718 -20.16 15.85 -12.59
C VAL A 718 -20.53 16.55 -11.28
N GLU A 719 -20.85 17.84 -11.35
CA GLU A 719 -21.42 18.55 -10.19
C GLU A 719 -22.80 17.99 -9.86
N GLN A 720 -23.04 17.77 -8.56
CA GLN A 720 -24.37 17.36 -8.13
C GLN A 720 -25.38 18.50 -8.33
N PRO A 721 -26.54 18.23 -8.97
CA PRO A 721 -27.60 19.23 -9.10
C PRO A 721 -28.15 19.64 -7.72
N PRO A 722 -28.94 20.74 -7.63
CA PRO A 722 -29.55 21.16 -6.37
C PRO A 722 -30.27 19.99 -5.68
N CYS A 723 -29.72 19.57 -4.55
CA CYS A 723 -30.15 18.40 -3.82
C CYS A 723 -30.57 18.80 -2.40
N ARG A 724 -31.68 18.22 -1.93
CA ARG A 724 -32.23 18.46 -0.60
C ARG A 724 -32.72 17.16 0.01
N ASP A 725 -32.00 16.70 1.02
CA ASP A 725 -32.43 15.61 1.88
C ASP A 725 -33.54 16.05 2.85
N CYS A 726 -34.24 15.07 3.42
CA CYS A 726 -35.13 15.25 4.57
C CYS A 726 -36.24 16.30 4.39
N PHE A 727 -36.69 16.54 3.17
CA PHE A 727 -37.69 17.58 2.86
C PHE A 727 -39.06 17.38 3.54
N ASN A 728 -39.36 16.16 4.02
CA ASN A 728 -40.58 15.87 4.77
C ASN A 728 -40.48 16.23 6.26
N TRP A 729 -39.26 16.42 6.78
CA TRP A 729 -39.01 16.72 8.18
C TRP A 729 -39.05 18.24 8.43
N ARG A 730 -39.66 18.61 9.56
CA ARG A 730 -39.61 19.94 10.16
C ARG A 730 -38.52 19.94 11.22
N TYR A 731 -37.72 20.99 11.25
CA TYR A 731 -36.64 21.13 12.21
C TYR A 731 -36.95 22.31 13.13
N SER A 732 -37.23 22.02 14.39
CA SER A 732 -37.45 23.04 15.42
C SER A 732 -36.11 23.51 15.98
N SER A 733 -36.03 24.81 16.24
CA SER A 733 -34.96 25.41 17.04
C SER A 733 -35.59 26.00 18.30
N HIS A 734 -34.83 26.17 19.39
CA HIS A 734 -35.40 26.68 20.64
C HIS A 734 -35.86 28.17 20.61
N ASP A 735 -36.09 28.78 19.44
CA ASP A 735 -36.64 30.14 19.32
C ASP A 735 -37.42 30.40 17.99
N ASP A 736 -38.35 29.50 17.63
CA ASP A 736 -39.13 29.61 16.39
C ASP A 736 -40.21 30.72 16.47
N ASN A 737 -39.83 31.97 16.17
CA ASN A 737 -40.77 33.05 15.79
C ASN A 737 -40.71 33.44 14.30
N GLU A 738 -39.93 32.75 13.46
CA GLU A 738 -39.89 33.01 12.02
C GLU A 738 -40.64 31.94 11.19
N PRO A 739 -41.46 32.35 10.19
CA PRO A 739 -42.17 31.42 9.33
C PRO A 739 -41.25 30.77 8.29
N ASP A 740 -41.44 29.46 8.07
CA ASP A 740 -40.65 28.63 7.16
C ASP A 740 -40.61 29.14 5.70
N PRO A 741 -39.52 28.90 4.96
CA PRO A 741 -39.46 29.14 3.52
C PRO A 741 -40.48 28.26 2.75
N PRO A 742 -41.03 28.75 1.62
CA PRO A 742 -42.12 28.09 0.92
C PRO A 742 -41.75 26.71 0.36
N LYS A 743 -42.72 25.79 0.37
CA LYS A 743 -42.58 24.44 -0.21
C LYS A 743 -42.28 24.54 -1.71
N LEU A 744 -41.06 24.17 -2.11
CA LEU A 744 -40.71 23.97 -3.52
C LEU A 744 -41.33 22.66 -4.05
N PRO A 745 -41.66 22.57 -5.35
CA PRO A 745 -42.27 21.39 -5.94
C PRO A 745 -41.33 20.17 -5.87
N ASN A 746 -41.90 19.03 -5.50
CA ASN A 746 -41.21 17.73 -5.45
C ASN A 746 -40.97 17.21 -6.89
N PRO A 747 -39.70 17.01 -7.33
CA PRO A 747 -39.40 16.48 -8.66
C PRO A 747 -39.92 15.05 -8.93
N LEU A 748 -40.22 14.29 -7.87
CA LEU A 748 -40.65 12.89 -7.91
C LEU A 748 -42.17 12.71 -7.72
N LYS A 749 -42.94 13.81 -7.57
CA LYS A 749 -44.41 13.79 -7.51
C LYS A 749 -45.00 14.99 -8.25
N PRO A 750 -45.28 14.89 -9.57
CA PRO A 750 -46.10 15.90 -10.24
C PRO A 750 -47.51 15.90 -9.64
N ARG A 751 -48.00 17.07 -9.25
CA ARG A 751 -49.34 17.26 -8.67
C ARG A 751 -50.39 16.95 -9.74
N PRO A 752 -51.48 16.21 -9.43
CA PRO A 752 -52.58 16.04 -10.38
C PRO A 752 -53.27 17.39 -10.64
N PRO A 753 -53.86 17.59 -11.84
CA PRO A 753 -54.47 18.85 -12.21
C PRO A 753 -55.72 19.09 -11.35
N SER A 754 -55.66 20.08 -10.45
CA SER A 754 -56.84 20.52 -9.70
C SER A 754 -57.66 21.46 -10.55
N THR A 755 -58.87 21.03 -10.85
CA THR A 755 -59.99 21.81 -11.39
C THR A 755 -60.30 23.07 -10.58
N THR A 756 -60.41 24.17 -11.30
CA THR A 756 -61.33 25.32 -11.14
C THR A 756 -61.51 25.94 -9.75
N ALA A 757 -61.02 27.18 -9.58
CA ALA A 757 -61.82 28.29 -9.06
C ALA A 757 -61.17 29.63 -9.41
N SER A 758 -61.98 30.51 -9.98
CA SER A 758 -61.70 31.86 -10.46
C SER A 758 -61.80 32.87 -9.32
N THR A 759 -60.82 33.76 -9.16
CA THR A 759 -61.06 35.13 -8.66
C THR A 759 -59.91 36.09 -8.98
N THR A 760 -60.21 36.99 -9.90
CA THR A 760 -59.95 38.44 -9.94
C THR A 760 -58.59 39.00 -9.50
N ILE A 761 -57.94 39.60 -10.50
CA ILE A 761 -56.73 40.41 -10.46
C ILE A 761 -57.03 41.80 -9.87
N THR A 762 -56.20 42.24 -8.92
CA THR A 762 -56.00 43.68 -8.65
C THR A 762 -54.51 43.97 -8.56
N SER A 763 -54.08 44.90 -9.39
CA SER A 763 -52.73 45.44 -9.55
C SER A 763 -52.35 46.38 -8.41
N SER A 764 -51.10 46.30 -7.92
CA SER A 764 -50.25 47.48 -7.76
C SER A 764 -48.82 47.16 -7.29
N THR A 765 -47.89 47.88 -7.93
CA THR A 765 -46.57 48.37 -7.47
C THR A 765 -45.34 47.47 -7.52
N THR A 766 -44.59 47.75 -8.58
CA THR A 766 -43.16 47.60 -8.88
C THR A 766 -42.24 48.08 -7.75
N THR A 767 -41.27 47.24 -7.39
CA THR A 767 -39.92 47.68 -6.97
C THR A 767 -38.90 46.67 -7.49
N SER A 768 -37.99 47.18 -8.31
CA SER A 768 -36.91 46.44 -8.96
C SER A 768 -35.84 46.01 -7.95
N ALA A 769 -35.53 44.72 -7.93
CA ALA A 769 -34.27 44.20 -7.43
C ALA A 769 -33.76 43.15 -8.43
N THR A 770 -32.70 43.52 -9.14
CA THR A 770 -31.95 42.66 -10.07
C THR A 770 -31.36 41.47 -9.33
N SER A 771 -31.96 40.29 -9.48
CA SER A 771 -31.32 39.01 -9.21
C SER A 771 -31.03 38.31 -10.54
N SER A 772 -29.74 38.10 -10.81
CA SER A 772 -29.28 37.25 -11.90
C SER A 772 -29.68 35.80 -11.58
N THR A 773 -30.85 35.39 -12.07
CA THR A 773 -31.22 33.97 -12.13
C THR A 773 -30.73 33.44 -13.47
N GLU A 774 -29.68 32.63 -13.46
CA GLU A 774 -29.38 31.77 -14.61
C GLU A 774 -30.61 30.88 -14.89
N PRO A 775 -30.98 30.66 -16.16
CA PRO A 775 -32.12 29.83 -16.50
C PRO A 775 -31.84 28.38 -16.12
N THR A 776 -32.78 27.75 -15.41
CA THR A 776 -32.73 26.33 -15.08
C THR A 776 -32.75 25.52 -16.39
N LYS A 777 -31.64 24.83 -16.69
CA LYS A 777 -31.54 23.93 -17.85
C LYS A 777 -32.66 22.89 -17.80
N LYS A 778 -33.29 22.64 -18.95
CA LYS A 778 -34.37 21.64 -19.07
C LYS A 778 -33.77 20.28 -19.35
N CYS A 779 -34.17 19.29 -18.56
CA CYS A 779 -33.76 17.91 -18.76
C CYS A 779 -34.55 17.26 -19.89
N LEU A 780 -33.86 16.68 -20.88
CA LEU A 780 -34.45 16.00 -22.04
C LEU A 780 -34.67 14.50 -21.80
N GLU A 781 -33.71 13.84 -21.16
CA GLU A 781 -33.78 12.40 -20.86
C GLU A 781 -33.47 12.14 -19.40
N ARG A 782 -34.24 11.25 -18.76
CA ARG A 782 -34.07 10.90 -17.34
C ARG A 782 -33.81 9.42 -17.16
N THR A 783 -32.94 9.09 -16.20
CA THR A 783 -32.81 7.73 -15.67
C THR A 783 -34.08 7.33 -14.92
N TRP A 784 -34.27 6.03 -14.72
CA TRP A 784 -35.49 5.49 -14.10
C TRP A 784 -35.74 5.97 -12.65
N TYR A 785 -34.71 6.48 -11.97
CA TYR A 785 -34.76 7.06 -10.62
C TYR A 785 -34.66 8.60 -10.61
N GLY A 786 -34.77 9.24 -11.78
CA GLY A 786 -35.04 10.67 -11.90
C GLY A 786 -33.85 11.58 -12.22
N TRP A 787 -32.64 11.06 -12.39
CA TRP A 787 -31.45 11.84 -12.77
C TRP A 787 -31.50 12.21 -14.26
N CYS A 788 -31.11 13.44 -14.62
CA CYS A 788 -31.04 13.83 -16.02
C CYS A 788 -29.81 13.29 -16.76
N LYS A 789 -30.03 12.46 -17.79
CA LYS A 789 -28.98 11.88 -18.66
C LYS A 789 -28.56 12.82 -19.79
N LYS A 790 -29.43 13.75 -20.19
CA LYS A 790 -29.15 14.72 -21.27
C LYS A 790 -29.86 16.06 -21.05
N TRP A 791 -29.11 17.15 -21.08
CA TRP A 791 -29.64 18.51 -20.95
C TRP A 791 -29.88 19.16 -22.31
N GLN A 792 -30.73 20.18 -22.35
CA GLN A 792 -31.12 20.86 -23.59
C GLN A 792 -29.96 21.54 -24.34
N ASP A 793 -28.79 21.72 -23.71
CA ASP A 793 -27.62 22.39 -24.26
C ASP A 793 -26.36 21.51 -24.37
N ASP A 794 -26.49 20.18 -24.23
CA ASP A 794 -25.39 19.19 -24.36
C ASP A 794 -25.41 18.40 -25.68
#